data_AF-A0A8J1LWB7-F1
#
_entry.id   AF-A0A8J1LWB7-F1
#
_cell.length_a   1.000
_cell.length_b   1.000
_cell.length_c   1.000
_cell.angle_alpha   90.00
_cell.angle_beta   90.00
_cell.angle_gamma   90.00
#
_symmetry.space_group_name_H-M   'P 1'
#
loop_
_entity.id
_entity.type
_entity.pdbx_description
1 polymer ?
#
loop_
_entity_poly.entity_id
_entity_poly.type
_entity_poly.pdbx_seq_one_letter_code
_entity_poly.pdbx_strand_id
1 'polypeptide(L)'
;MMIILLFVLALIPYCGGSVAIAVSTTAKWSSASNSSKILAENNCTSQQESSSLTYLVDTTGSMSDDLQQLKLVNGWLLDRVHARFPCGVRQYTMVEFNDPTVGPVRVTDSKSMFGDFFNSLVASGGDDCPELAMGGLELALRRSPPNSFILVLTDASAKDNNNMTIVNNVRSLINTTKSQIFFLTTGLCSDLNDPQFLIYRELAKLSFGHVFQISLSDLGKAFNYLDFALSRPANSSVRLFSGEYSAGNHSDSFPVQSNFTSLIITTDGSIYSIRILGPGSVDVPLKNIVSEIWGSMYVVKYPGKGIWICYIYAGGPHSIRVAGFTASNISITTRCSECHANATCEETLGILQCSCKDGFIGDGFSCSDVDECAYSWSNNCSSGICKNTIGSYTCDCRPGYTKSPANTCVDINECSRPDLNNCHALAACINSIGSYSCVCPAGYFGNGFFCSVDECSAGMCGIGMDCIKSNVSFSCSDPCLYHTVLDEPWRSTTNTYLTRYNCDTDKVGWYRFVGAGGVRMPESCVPELSCDTHAPMWISGSHPLLSDGIVNRTACAHWSGNCCLWSTTVFIKACLGGYHVYKLNRTPVCHLTYCTDPSTVSDSPTCAADEVKKSINGTYQCQCKDEYKVSALSEIRPTLTCENQAVRATFQKCQLKTLNIDVQSINLKNSRCFLYKEDNTTNTISILSPLQMDRCGMQLIRNDTHVTYTNTLYLSMESGDLIIRNEELVVKLSCTYQLNMQVSLNTVLHPFVSSTNISIGGTGQFTAYMALYKDNGYLSVYEGAEVLLSSSSILYIGVFLDGVDLSQYAVVMGNCYATPSSNADDPMKYYIIQNSCPNRQDPSITVMENGASSKGRFSVQMFKFIGDHNLVYLYCQIHLCDLKSGSCAPVCSGIRSLSLGDSDYSLSVGPIKRQDHLISGTDVTRAPWILLLSALLLLANTLIV
;
A
#
# COMPACT_ATOMS: atom_id res chain seq x y z
N MET A 1 -33.99 -9.22 -59.22
CA MET A 1 -34.88 -8.04 -59.33
C MET A 1 -34.37 -7.00 -58.35
N MET A 2 -33.77 -5.88 -58.80
CA MET A 2 -34.40 -4.68 -59.42
C MET A 2 -35.12 -3.83 -58.35
N ILE A 3 -34.58 -2.67 -57.90
CA ILE A 3 -34.36 -1.33 -58.54
C ILE A 3 -35.38 -0.35 -57.90
N ILE A 4 -35.06 0.83 -57.33
CA ILE A 4 -34.51 2.13 -57.84
C ILE A 4 -33.69 2.78 -56.67
N LEU A 5 -32.43 3.26 -56.78
CA LEU A 5 -31.89 4.56 -57.30
C LEU A 5 -32.39 5.82 -56.54
N LEU A 6 -31.68 6.97 -56.34
CA LEU A 6 -30.31 7.53 -56.56
C LEU A 6 -29.99 8.45 -55.33
N PHE A 7 -28.95 9.27 -55.11
CA PHE A 7 -27.86 10.01 -55.82
C PHE A 7 -26.58 10.02 -54.91
N VAL A 8 -25.30 10.35 -55.22
CA VAL A 8 -24.55 11.13 -56.27
C VAL A 8 -24.53 12.66 -56.00
N LEU A 9 -23.47 13.36 -55.52
CA LEU A 9 -22.01 13.18 -55.23
C LEU A 9 -21.64 14.09 -54.00
N ALA A 10 -20.52 14.08 -53.27
CA ALA A 10 -19.06 13.85 -53.45
C ALA A 10 -18.24 15.02 -54.05
N LEU A 11 -17.10 15.41 -53.41
CA LEU A 11 -15.89 15.96 -54.05
C LEU A 11 -14.69 16.07 -53.07
N ILE A 12 -13.48 15.75 -53.56
CA ILE A 12 -12.16 15.85 -52.89
C ILE A 12 -11.18 16.41 -53.96
N PRO A 13 -10.27 17.36 -53.64
CA PRO A 13 -8.86 17.13 -54.00
C PRO A 13 -7.79 17.81 -53.11
N TYR A 14 -6.93 16.97 -52.52
CA TYR A 14 -5.44 16.98 -52.65
C TYR A 14 -4.53 18.18 -52.28
N CYS A 15 -3.30 17.77 -51.92
CA CYS A 15 -2.03 18.52 -51.80
C CYS A 15 -1.90 19.52 -50.62
N GLY A 16 -0.75 19.63 -49.95
CA GLY A 16 0.49 18.83 -50.04
C GLY A 16 1.77 19.67 -49.91
N GLY A 17 2.73 19.22 -49.10
CA GLY A 17 4.06 19.83 -48.99
C GLY A 17 4.57 19.93 -47.55
N SER A 18 5.70 19.30 -47.26
CA SER A 18 6.40 19.41 -45.98
C SER A 18 7.30 20.65 -45.96
N VAL A 19 7.16 21.50 -44.94
CA VAL A 19 8.15 22.54 -44.59
C VAL A 19 8.32 22.54 -43.08
N ALA A 20 9.57 22.41 -42.60
CA ALA A 20 9.89 22.56 -41.19
C ALA A 20 9.96 24.05 -40.83
N ILE A 21 9.40 24.43 -39.67
CA ILE A 21 9.52 25.78 -39.11
C ILE A 21 10.22 25.68 -37.76
N ALA A 22 11.33 26.40 -37.63
CA ALA A 22 12.11 26.45 -36.40
C ALA A 22 11.45 27.34 -35.34
N VAL A 23 11.73 27.05 -34.07
CA VAL A 23 11.28 27.89 -32.94
C VAL A 23 11.96 29.26 -33.00
N SER A 24 11.17 30.33 -33.03
CA SER A 24 11.62 31.69 -32.73
C SER A 24 10.52 32.43 -31.98
N THR A 25 10.84 32.89 -30.77
CA THR A 25 9.91 33.56 -29.87
C THR A 25 9.97 35.07 -30.05
N THR A 26 8.89 35.67 -30.57
CA THR A 26 8.58 37.10 -30.33
C THR A 26 7.13 37.41 -30.74
N ALA A 27 6.27 37.67 -29.77
CA ALA A 27 4.94 38.25 -29.98
C ALA A 27 4.71 39.35 -28.95
N LYS A 28 4.70 40.61 -29.39
CA LYS A 28 4.39 41.76 -28.53
C LYS A 28 2.93 41.69 -28.09
N TRP A 29 2.64 41.93 -26.81
CA TRP A 29 1.30 42.34 -26.40
C TRP A 29 1.22 43.87 -26.37
N SER A 30 0.12 44.39 -26.91
CA SER A 30 -0.12 45.82 -27.09
C SER A 30 -0.62 46.48 -25.81
N SER A 31 -0.13 47.69 -25.53
CA SER A 31 -0.63 48.55 -24.47
C SER A 31 -2.10 48.93 -24.70
N ALA A 32 -3.00 48.44 -23.85
CA ALA A 32 -4.34 48.99 -23.69
C ALA A 32 -4.36 49.91 -22.45
N SER A 33 -4.18 51.21 -22.65
CA SER A 33 -4.30 52.20 -21.58
C SER A 33 -5.76 52.36 -21.16
N ASN A 34 -6.08 52.12 -19.89
CA ASN A 34 -7.32 52.59 -19.30
C ASN A 34 -7.04 53.29 -17.96
N SER A 35 -7.52 54.52 -17.82
CA SER A 35 -7.01 55.49 -16.84
C SER A 35 -7.86 55.52 -15.57
N SER A 36 -7.54 54.64 -14.61
CA SER A 36 -8.14 54.64 -13.26
C SER A 36 -7.19 54.12 -12.17
N LYS A 37 -5.92 54.55 -12.22
CA LYS A 37 -4.98 54.54 -11.07
C LYS A 37 -4.57 55.99 -10.77
N ILE A 38 -4.05 56.23 -9.56
CA ILE A 38 -3.82 57.56 -8.94
C ILE A 38 -5.13 58.23 -8.49
N LEU A 39 -5.61 57.87 -7.29
CA LEU A 39 -6.51 58.72 -6.49
C LEU A 39 -6.41 58.52 -4.96
N ALA A 40 -5.49 57.67 -4.47
CA ALA A 40 -5.38 57.29 -3.05
C ALA A 40 -4.18 57.90 -2.29
N GLU A 41 -3.17 58.42 -2.97
CA GLU A 41 -1.90 58.85 -2.34
C GLU A 41 -1.98 60.22 -1.61
N ASN A 42 -3.02 61.02 -1.89
CA ASN A 42 -3.02 62.47 -1.61
C ASN A 42 -3.72 62.92 -0.30
N ASN A 43 -4.06 62.02 0.63
CA ASN A 43 -4.83 62.42 1.83
C ASN A 43 -4.35 61.83 3.18
N CYS A 44 -3.10 61.36 3.24
CA CYS A 44 -2.48 60.91 4.48
C CYS A 44 -1.93 62.11 5.27
N THR A 45 -2.55 62.46 6.40
CA THR A 45 -2.12 63.63 7.19
C THR A 45 -0.94 63.31 8.10
N SER A 46 -0.10 64.32 8.37
CA SER A 46 1.22 64.14 9.03
C SER A 46 1.16 63.64 10.48
N GLN A 47 0.00 63.68 11.13
CA GLN A 47 -0.19 63.30 12.54
C GLN A 47 -0.57 61.82 12.77
N GLN A 48 -0.84 61.02 11.74
CA GLN A 48 -1.06 59.58 11.94
C GLN A 48 0.26 58.87 12.31
N GLU A 49 0.18 57.92 13.24
CA GLU A 49 1.33 57.16 13.73
C GLU A 49 1.95 56.27 12.63
N SER A 50 3.27 56.18 12.60
CA SER A 50 4.01 55.32 11.68
C SER A 50 3.89 53.85 12.09
N SER A 51 3.43 52.99 11.19
CA SER A 51 3.79 51.57 11.25
C SER A 51 5.01 51.28 10.37
N SER A 52 5.64 50.13 10.59
CA SER A 52 6.85 49.71 9.91
C SER A 52 6.91 48.19 9.82
N LEU A 53 7.44 47.70 8.70
CA LEU A 53 7.58 46.28 8.42
C LEU A 53 9.06 45.95 8.27
N THR A 54 9.53 44.98 9.04
CA THR A 54 10.92 44.54 9.01
C THR A 54 11.02 43.06 8.72
N TYR A 55 11.81 42.69 7.71
CA TYR A 55 12.19 41.31 7.47
C TYR A 55 13.64 41.09 7.95
N LEU A 56 13.84 40.04 8.74
CA LEU A 56 15.15 39.45 9.03
C LEU A 56 15.22 38.13 8.26
N VAL A 57 16.10 38.03 7.28
CA VAL A 57 16.08 36.97 6.26
C VAL A 57 17.39 36.20 6.29
N ASP A 58 17.28 34.89 6.46
CA ASP A 58 18.37 33.94 6.27
C ASP A 58 18.79 33.90 4.79
N THR A 59 20.09 33.86 4.55
CA THR A 59 20.69 33.88 3.21
C THR A 59 21.81 32.84 3.05
N THR A 60 21.85 31.85 3.94
CA THR A 60 22.66 30.63 3.79
C THR A 60 22.21 29.78 2.59
N GLY A 61 23.03 28.80 2.22
CA GLY A 61 22.79 27.91 1.08
C GLY A 61 21.63 26.92 1.26
N SER A 62 21.28 26.53 2.48
CA SER A 62 20.17 25.60 2.75
C SER A 62 18.81 26.26 2.46
N MET A 63 18.66 27.53 2.84
CA MET A 63 17.53 28.41 2.53
C MET A 63 17.28 28.65 1.02
N SER A 64 18.04 28.03 0.10
CA SER A 64 17.94 28.24 -1.35
C SER A 64 16.56 27.94 -1.94
N ASP A 65 15.93 26.83 -1.56
CA ASP A 65 14.62 26.44 -2.11
C ASP A 65 13.47 27.17 -1.38
N ASP A 66 13.62 27.40 -0.08
CA ASP A 66 12.72 28.21 0.73
C ASP A 66 12.64 29.66 0.23
N LEU A 67 13.78 30.29 -0.03
CA LEU A 67 13.88 31.65 -0.54
C LEU A 67 13.25 31.79 -1.94
N GLN A 68 13.35 30.76 -2.79
CA GLN A 68 12.64 30.74 -4.07
C GLN A 68 11.11 30.75 -3.86
N GLN A 69 10.58 29.94 -2.94
CA GLN A 69 9.15 29.91 -2.64
C GLN A 69 8.66 31.20 -1.97
N LEU A 70 9.39 31.72 -0.99
CA LEU A 70 9.08 32.98 -0.30
C LEU A 70 9.02 34.16 -1.28
N LYS A 71 9.89 34.22 -2.30
CA LYS A 71 9.84 35.26 -3.34
C LYS A 71 8.56 35.24 -4.17
N LEU A 72 8.02 34.05 -4.45
CA LEU A 72 6.72 33.92 -5.15
C LEU A 72 5.58 34.52 -4.30
N VAL A 73 5.69 34.49 -2.96
CA VAL A 73 4.65 34.99 -2.04
C VAL A 73 4.84 36.46 -1.67
N ASN A 74 6.06 36.97 -1.65
CA ASN A 74 6.40 38.31 -1.18
C ASN A 74 5.53 39.41 -1.83
N GLY A 75 5.22 39.28 -3.13
CA GLY A 75 4.29 40.18 -3.83
C GLY A 75 2.91 40.23 -3.17
N TRP A 76 2.27 39.08 -2.96
CA TRP A 76 0.96 38.95 -2.31
C TRP A 76 0.97 39.53 -0.88
N LEU A 77 2.02 39.24 -0.11
CA LEU A 77 2.15 39.70 1.27
C LEU A 77 2.27 41.24 1.34
N LEU A 78 3.08 41.83 0.45
CA LEU A 78 3.22 43.28 0.33
C LEU A 78 1.98 43.95 -0.28
N ASP A 79 1.24 43.28 -1.17
CA ASP A 79 -0.06 43.74 -1.65
C ASP A 79 -1.08 43.83 -0.51
N ARG A 80 -1.19 42.79 0.32
CA ARG A 80 -2.12 42.78 1.46
C ARG A 80 -1.76 43.80 2.54
N VAL A 81 -0.48 43.89 2.93
CA VAL A 81 0.02 44.92 3.86
C VAL A 81 -0.31 46.32 3.34
N HIS A 82 -0.07 46.61 2.07
CA HIS A 82 -0.28 47.94 1.50
C HIS A 82 -1.76 48.30 1.34
N ALA A 83 -2.58 47.38 0.83
CA ALA A 83 -4.03 47.58 0.67
C ALA A 83 -4.74 47.80 2.01
N ARG A 84 -4.17 47.27 3.11
CA ARG A 84 -4.73 47.40 4.46
C ARG A 84 -4.10 48.55 5.29
N PHE A 85 -2.96 49.09 4.88
CA PHE A 85 -2.34 50.29 5.46
C PHE A 85 -2.13 51.43 4.44
N PRO A 86 -3.19 52.02 3.85
CA PRO A 86 -3.05 53.08 2.82
C PRO A 86 -2.19 54.28 3.23
N CYS A 87 -2.09 54.58 4.53
CA CYS A 87 -1.27 55.67 5.10
C CYS A 87 -0.26 55.19 6.18
N GLY A 88 -0.12 53.88 6.39
CA GLY A 88 0.46 53.33 7.63
C GLY A 88 1.96 53.03 7.57
N VAL A 89 2.38 52.14 6.66
CA VAL A 89 3.77 51.66 6.61
C VAL A 89 4.67 52.74 6.02
N ARG A 90 5.41 53.44 6.89
CA ARG A 90 6.29 54.55 6.49
C ARG A 90 7.73 54.12 6.22
N GLN A 91 8.16 53.00 6.78
CA GLN A 91 9.52 52.46 6.63
C GLN A 91 9.46 50.93 6.48
N TYR A 92 10.07 50.41 5.42
CA TYR A 92 10.39 49.00 5.27
C TYR A 92 11.87 48.79 5.58
N THR A 93 12.20 47.74 6.34
CA THR A 93 13.59 47.38 6.69
C THR A 93 13.85 45.93 6.35
N MET A 94 14.99 45.64 5.72
CA MET A 94 15.47 44.28 5.49
C MET A 94 16.84 44.12 6.16
N VAL A 95 17.04 43.01 6.86
CA VAL A 95 18.32 42.60 7.43
C VAL A 95 18.62 41.21 6.92
N GLU A 96 19.76 41.04 6.25
CA GLU A 96 20.27 39.74 5.82
C GLU A 96 21.13 39.12 6.94
N PHE A 97 21.15 37.80 7.10
CA PHE A 97 22.12 37.08 7.94
C PHE A 97 22.48 35.72 7.32
N ASN A 98 23.70 35.25 7.59
CA ASN A 98 24.35 34.09 6.97
C ASN A 98 25.73 33.88 7.61
N ASP A 99 25.95 32.81 8.40
CA ASP A 99 27.20 32.61 9.15
C ASP A 99 28.47 32.73 8.27
N PRO A 100 29.48 33.55 8.66
CA PRO A 100 29.67 34.27 9.93
C PRO A 100 29.23 35.75 9.90
N THR A 101 28.38 36.12 8.94
CA THR A 101 28.02 37.51 8.62
C THR A 101 26.60 37.89 9.05
N VAL A 102 26.44 39.17 9.41
CA VAL A 102 25.15 39.80 9.70
C VAL A 102 25.10 41.14 8.98
N GLY A 103 24.03 41.36 8.22
CA GLY A 103 23.87 42.43 7.25
C GLY A 103 24.08 41.95 5.80
N PRO A 104 23.87 42.81 4.79
CA PRO A 104 23.59 44.24 4.92
C PRO A 104 22.20 44.56 5.51
N VAL A 105 22.04 45.83 5.91
CA VAL A 105 20.73 46.40 6.26
C VAL A 105 20.28 47.28 5.10
N ARG A 106 19.08 47.03 4.59
CA ARG A 106 18.44 47.87 3.56
C ARG A 106 17.21 48.53 4.16
N VAL A 107 17.03 49.82 3.92
CA VAL A 107 15.87 50.60 4.38
C VAL A 107 15.30 51.35 3.18
N THR A 108 13.98 51.33 3.03
CA THR A 108 13.27 52.08 1.99
C THR A 108 11.83 52.33 2.40
N ASP A 109 11.27 53.43 1.91
CA ASP A 109 9.86 53.78 2.12
C ASP A 109 9.00 53.30 0.93
N SER A 110 9.65 52.81 -0.14
CA SER A 110 9.00 52.29 -1.35
C SER A 110 8.77 50.78 -1.28
N LYS A 111 7.49 50.39 -1.27
CA LYS A 111 7.04 48.99 -1.39
C LYS A 111 7.68 48.26 -2.58
N SER A 112 7.76 48.90 -3.75
CA SER A 112 8.37 48.28 -4.95
C SER A 112 9.83 47.95 -4.68
N MET A 113 10.59 48.94 -4.19
CA MET A 113 12.02 48.79 -3.92
C MET A 113 12.28 47.73 -2.82
N PHE A 114 11.39 47.60 -1.83
CA PHE A 114 11.48 46.53 -0.84
C PHE A 114 11.19 45.14 -1.45
N GLY A 115 10.21 45.05 -2.36
CA GLY A 115 9.97 43.86 -3.17
C GLY A 115 11.19 43.49 -4.03
N ASP A 116 11.80 44.48 -4.69
CA ASP A 116 13.01 44.31 -5.50
C ASP A 116 14.20 43.85 -4.65
N PHE A 117 14.39 44.42 -3.45
CA PHE A 117 15.42 43.97 -2.50
C PHE A 117 15.25 42.50 -2.15
N PHE A 118 14.06 42.08 -1.73
CA PHE A 118 13.79 40.68 -1.36
C PHE A 118 13.93 39.72 -2.54
N ASN A 119 13.43 40.12 -3.72
CA ASN A 119 13.56 39.34 -4.95
C ASN A 119 15.02 39.21 -5.43
N SER A 120 15.88 40.18 -5.07
CA SER A 120 17.33 40.17 -5.36
C SER A 120 18.19 39.31 -4.41
N LEU A 121 17.64 38.80 -3.30
CA LEU A 121 18.37 37.96 -2.35
C LEU A 121 18.90 36.67 -3.01
N VAL A 122 20.05 36.17 -2.58
CA VAL A 122 20.63 34.92 -3.08
C VAL A 122 21.18 34.11 -1.90
N ALA A 123 20.69 32.88 -1.77
CA ALA A 123 21.22 31.87 -0.85
C ALA A 123 22.66 31.50 -1.25
N SER A 124 23.62 31.62 -0.34
CA SER A 124 25.03 31.29 -0.60
C SER A 124 25.82 31.15 0.71
N GLY A 125 26.85 30.29 0.75
CA GLY A 125 27.55 29.99 2.01
C GLY A 125 26.75 29.04 2.93
N GLY A 126 27.15 28.93 4.19
CA GLY A 126 26.57 28.00 5.18
C GLY A 126 26.94 26.54 4.95
N ASP A 127 27.84 26.00 5.79
CA ASP A 127 28.11 24.55 5.92
C ASP A 127 27.72 24.02 7.32
N ASP A 128 27.38 24.89 8.28
CA ASP A 128 27.24 24.53 9.71
C ASP A 128 26.05 25.21 10.43
N CYS A 129 24.83 24.79 10.07
CA CYS A 129 23.62 24.85 10.91
C CYS A 129 23.99 24.56 12.39
N PRO A 130 23.69 25.40 13.40
CA PRO A 130 22.78 26.56 13.43
C PRO A 130 23.38 27.92 13.03
N GLU A 131 22.54 28.96 12.97
CA GLU A 131 22.81 30.28 12.36
C GLU A 131 22.82 31.49 13.32
N LEU A 132 23.41 32.63 12.89
CA LEU A 132 23.62 33.86 13.68
C LEU A 132 22.38 34.78 13.81
N ALA A 133 21.23 34.18 14.12
CA ALA A 133 19.93 34.86 14.13
C ALA A 133 19.79 35.95 15.22
N MET A 134 20.43 35.85 16.39
CA MET A 134 20.26 36.85 17.47
C MET A 134 20.97 38.16 17.13
N GLY A 135 22.16 38.12 16.52
CA GLY A 135 22.86 39.30 16.03
C GLY A 135 22.08 40.04 14.94
N GLY A 136 21.47 39.28 14.01
CA GLY A 136 20.54 39.81 13.02
C GLY A 136 19.31 40.47 13.66
N LEU A 137 18.74 39.85 14.69
CA LEU A 137 17.56 40.36 15.39
C LEU A 137 17.86 41.60 16.24
N GLU A 138 19.03 41.68 16.87
CA GLU A 138 19.51 42.91 17.52
C GLU A 138 19.63 44.06 16.51
N LEU A 139 20.19 43.79 15.33
CA LEU A 139 20.34 44.78 14.27
C LEU A 139 19.00 45.23 13.69
N ALA A 140 18.06 44.30 13.48
CA ALA A 140 16.69 44.60 13.07
C ALA A 140 15.97 45.50 14.08
N LEU A 141 15.99 45.14 15.37
CA LEU A 141 15.38 45.93 16.44
C LEU A 141 16.01 47.33 16.61
N ARG A 142 17.32 47.48 16.36
CA ARG A 142 18.02 48.78 16.40
C ARG A 142 17.75 49.69 15.20
N ARG A 143 17.26 49.14 14.08
CA ARG A 143 17.08 49.86 12.80
C ARG A 143 15.62 50.13 12.45
N SER A 144 14.70 49.39 13.06
CA SER A 144 13.26 49.55 12.90
C SER A 144 12.70 50.57 13.90
N PRO A 145 11.63 51.32 13.57
CA PRO A 145 10.92 52.16 14.52
C PRO A 145 10.33 51.40 15.74
N PRO A 146 9.96 52.09 16.82
CA PRO A 146 9.12 51.52 17.88
C PRO A 146 7.80 50.98 17.33
N ASN A 147 7.27 49.93 17.96
CA ASN A 147 6.06 49.19 17.57
C ASN A 147 6.13 48.52 16.17
N SER A 148 7.31 48.24 15.65
CA SER A 148 7.48 47.54 14.37
C SER A 148 6.89 46.12 14.40
N PHE A 149 6.42 45.66 13.24
CA PHE A 149 6.24 44.23 12.97
C PHE A 149 7.55 43.68 12.41
N ILE A 150 8.15 42.70 13.09
CA ILE A 150 9.38 42.03 12.65
C ILE A 150 9.03 40.59 12.28
N LEU A 151 9.34 40.20 11.04
CA LEU A 151 9.23 38.84 10.53
C LEU A 151 10.63 38.26 10.36
N VAL A 152 10.93 37.16 11.02
CA VAL A 152 12.16 36.38 10.86
C VAL A 152 11.87 35.21 9.94
N LEU A 153 12.68 35.01 8.91
CA LEU A 153 12.56 33.96 7.89
C LEU A 153 13.85 33.14 7.92
N THR A 154 13.79 31.84 8.23
CA THR A 154 14.96 30.94 8.33
C THR A 154 14.54 29.47 8.25
N ASP A 155 15.46 28.59 7.87
CA ASP A 155 15.34 27.13 8.00
C ASP A 155 16.15 26.58 9.19
N ALA A 156 16.80 27.44 9.97
CA ALA A 156 17.78 27.10 10.99
C ALA A 156 17.35 27.41 12.44
N SER A 157 18.09 26.85 13.40
CA SER A 157 18.07 27.21 14.82
C SER A 157 19.11 28.32 15.09
N ALA A 158 19.08 28.98 16.27
CA ALA A 158 20.02 30.07 16.60
C ALA A 158 21.33 29.59 17.27
N LYS A 159 22.47 29.76 16.59
CA LYS A 159 23.84 29.48 17.07
C LYS A 159 24.26 30.38 18.23
N ASP A 160 23.92 31.65 18.12
CA ASP A 160 24.30 32.72 19.04
C ASP A 160 23.33 32.86 20.25
N ASN A 161 22.44 31.89 20.48
CA ASN A 161 21.57 31.81 21.67
C ASN A 161 22.37 31.89 23.00
N ASN A 162 23.58 31.34 23.03
CA ASN A 162 24.47 31.37 24.19
C ASN A 162 25.20 32.71 24.38
N ASN A 163 25.14 33.63 23.40
CA ASN A 163 25.72 34.95 23.51
C ASN A 163 24.81 35.86 24.35
N MET A 164 24.89 35.69 25.68
CA MET A 164 24.08 36.40 26.66
C MET A 164 24.18 37.93 26.56
N THR A 165 25.24 38.50 25.96
CA THR A 165 25.31 39.94 25.69
C THR A 165 24.31 40.34 24.60
N ILE A 166 24.33 39.67 23.44
CA ILE A 166 23.38 39.92 22.35
C ILE A 166 21.96 39.60 22.81
N VAL A 167 21.74 38.44 23.42
CA VAL A 167 20.38 38.03 23.85
C VAL A 167 19.79 38.99 24.89
N ASN A 168 20.58 39.51 25.84
CA ASN A 168 20.08 40.52 26.78
C ASN A 168 19.85 41.89 26.13
N ASN A 169 20.63 42.27 25.11
CA ASN A 169 20.34 43.45 24.30
C ASN A 169 19.00 43.27 23.56
N VAL A 170 18.77 42.13 22.92
CA VAL A 170 17.51 41.78 22.22
C VAL A 170 16.31 41.84 23.18
N ARG A 171 16.40 41.19 24.36
CA ARG A 171 15.37 41.25 25.40
C ARG A 171 15.07 42.70 25.83
N SER A 172 16.10 43.53 26.01
CA SER A 172 15.96 44.95 26.35
C SER A 172 15.32 45.78 25.23
N LEU A 173 15.73 45.54 23.98
CA LEU A 173 15.21 46.20 22.78
C LEU A 173 13.74 45.85 22.53
N ILE A 174 13.33 44.60 22.67
CA ILE A 174 11.91 44.19 22.62
C ILE A 174 11.09 44.97 23.66
N ASN A 175 11.61 45.09 24.89
CA ASN A 175 10.88 45.71 25.98
C ASN A 175 10.87 47.25 25.92
N THR A 176 11.79 47.87 25.18
CA THR A 176 11.82 49.34 24.96
C THR A 176 11.09 49.76 23.68
N THR A 177 11.32 49.06 22.57
CA THR A 177 10.64 49.34 21.27
C THR A 177 9.19 48.88 21.25
N LYS A 178 8.81 47.90 22.08
CA LYS A 178 7.51 47.20 22.10
C LYS A 178 7.13 46.46 20.81
N SER A 179 8.03 46.40 19.83
CA SER A 179 7.89 45.67 18.57
C SER A 179 7.51 44.20 18.78
N GLN A 180 6.74 43.65 17.84
CA GLN A 180 6.32 42.25 17.81
C GLN A 180 7.25 41.45 16.89
N ILE A 181 7.64 40.23 17.28
CA ILE A 181 8.54 39.39 16.49
C ILE A 181 7.84 38.06 16.18
N PHE A 182 7.70 37.76 14.90
CA PHE A 182 7.17 36.50 14.39
C PHE A 182 8.28 35.76 13.70
N PHE A 183 8.48 34.49 14.06
CA PHE A 183 9.46 33.61 13.42
C PHE A 183 8.71 32.66 12.48
N LEU A 184 9.13 32.58 11.22
CA LEU A 184 8.71 31.55 10.27
C LEU A 184 9.91 30.65 10.02
N THR A 185 9.86 29.46 10.62
CA THR A 185 10.91 28.44 10.58
C THR A 185 10.43 27.26 9.74
N THR A 186 11.04 27.05 8.57
CA THR A 186 10.68 25.97 7.63
C THR A 186 11.45 24.68 7.88
N GLY A 187 12.69 24.80 8.36
CA GLY A 187 13.55 23.71 8.82
C GLY A 187 13.86 23.77 10.32
N LEU A 188 14.73 22.87 10.77
CA LEU A 188 15.26 22.78 12.14
C LEU A 188 16.68 22.16 12.09
N CYS A 189 17.68 22.80 12.70
CA CYS A 189 19.01 22.18 12.86
C CYS A 189 19.06 21.14 13.99
N SER A 190 18.06 21.12 14.85
CA SER A 190 18.06 20.44 16.16
C SER A 190 16.62 20.15 16.62
N ASP A 191 16.43 19.50 17.77
CA ASP A 191 15.09 19.20 18.30
C ASP A 191 14.31 20.49 18.67
N LEU A 192 12.97 20.45 18.62
CA LEU A 192 12.09 21.55 19.07
C LEU A 192 12.28 21.95 20.55
N ASN A 193 12.93 21.09 21.33
CA ASN A 193 13.29 21.30 22.73
C ASN A 193 14.77 21.68 22.94
N ASP A 194 15.55 21.88 21.87
CA ASP A 194 16.94 22.33 21.95
C ASP A 194 17.01 23.83 22.33
N PRO A 195 17.93 24.26 23.22
CA PRO A 195 18.14 25.67 23.57
C PRO A 195 18.30 26.62 22.36
N GLN A 196 18.88 26.15 21.26
CA GLN A 196 19.04 26.91 20.00
C GLN A 196 17.70 27.27 19.35
N PHE A 197 16.64 26.48 19.55
CA PHE A 197 15.30 26.75 19.04
C PHE A 197 14.39 27.37 20.10
N LEU A 198 14.50 26.93 21.37
CA LEU A 198 13.72 27.45 22.49
C LEU A 198 13.87 28.97 22.68
N ILE A 199 15.00 29.56 22.28
CA ILE A 199 15.19 31.02 22.33
C ILE A 199 14.21 31.77 21.41
N TYR A 200 13.84 31.24 20.24
CA TYR A 200 12.83 31.85 19.38
C TYR A 200 11.46 31.87 20.06
N ARG A 201 11.09 30.75 20.71
CA ARG A 201 9.86 30.65 21.50
C ARG A 201 9.87 31.63 22.68
N GLU A 202 11.00 31.81 23.36
CA GLU A 202 11.14 32.83 24.42
C GLU A 202 10.96 34.26 23.89
N LEU A 203 11.59 34.62 22.78
CA LEU A 203 11.56 35.98 22.23
C LEU A 203 10.22 36.33 21.57
N ALA A 204 9.56 35.37 20.93
CA ALA A 204 8.16 35.49 20.49
C ALA A 204 7.24 35.75 21.70
N LYS A 205 7.36 34.91 22.73
CA LYS A 205 6.60 35.00 23.99
C LYS A 205 6.81 36.33 24.75
N LEU A 206 8.00 36.93 24.68
CA LEU A 206 8.31 38.25 25.24
C LEU A 206 7.81 39.41 24.36
N SER A 207 7.88 39.27 23.04
CA SER A 207 7.42 40.29 22.08
C SER A 207 5.91 40.29 21.83
N PHE A 208 5.18 39.29 22.36
CA PHE A 208 3.76 39.00 22.06
C PHE A 208 3.53 38.58 20.59
N GLY A 209 4.55 38.00 19.96
CA GLY A 209 4.47 37.36 18.65
C GLY A 209 4.23 35.85 18.71
N HIS A 210 4.73 35.11 17.71
CA HIS A 210 4.58 33.66 17.58
C HIS A 210 5.76 33.02 16.82
N VAL A 211 5.86 31.68 16.86
CA VAL A 211 6.79 30.88 16.04
C VAL A 211 5.95 29.92 15.19
N PHE A 212 6.09 30.01 13.87
CA PHE A 212 5.49 29.10 12.90
C PHE A 212 6.53 28.05 12.54
N GLN A 213 6.29 26.80 12.94
CA GLN A 213 7.11 25.68 12.50
C GLN A 213 6.29 24.84 11.53
N ILE A 214 6.47 25.13 10.24
CA ILE A 214 5.63 24.59 9.17
C ILE A 214 6.46 24.11 7.98
N SER A 215 5.94 23.10 7.26
CA SER A 215 6.57 22.65 6.02
C SER A 215 6.44 23.71 4.90
N LEU A 216 7.33 23.65 3.90
CA LEU A 216 7.19 24.49 2.69
C LEU A 216 5.84 24.31 1.99
N SER A 217 5.31 23.08 1.96
CA SER A 217 3.96 22.78 1.47
C SER A 217 2.83 23.42 2.28
N ASP A 218 3.10 23.86 3.51
CA ASP A 218 2.14 24.46 4.43
C ASP A 218 2.21 25.99 4.49
N LEU A 219 3.06 26.64 3.69
CA LEU A 219 3.29 28.10 3.72
C LEU A 219 1.98 28.93 3.72
N GLY A 220 0.96 28.48 3.01
CA GLY A 220 -0.38 29.08 3.01
C GLY A 220 -1.05 29.21 4.40
N LYS A 221 -0.75 28.32 5.36
CA LYS A 221 -1.23 28.42 6.75
C LYS A 221 -0.60 29.62 7.46
N ALA A 222 0.72 29.77 7.38
CA ALA A 222 1.42 30.94 7.89
C ALA A 222 0.98 32.23 7.17
N PHE A 223 0.66 32.18 5.87
CA PHE A 223 0.15 33.37 5.16
C PHE A 223 -1.28 33.75 5.52
N ASN A 224 -2.16 32.78 5.83
CA ASN A 224 -3.48 33.07 6.42
C ASN A 224 -3.36 33.69 7.82
N TYR A 225 -2.35 33.28 8.61
CA TYR A 225 -2.03 33.96 9.87
C TYR A 225 -1.49 35.38 9.63
N LEU A 226 -0.48 35.51 8.77
CA LEU A 226 0.20 36.78 8.51
C LEU A 226 -0.77 37.80 7.92
N ASP A 227 -1.69 37.40 7.04
CA ASP A 227 -2.82 38.22 6.62
C ASP A 227 -3.62 38.75 7.82
N PHE A 228 -4.10 37.87 8.71
CA PHE A 228 -4.87 38.30 9.87
C PHE A 228 -4.06 39.21 10.82
N ALA A 229 -2.80 38.86 11.12
CA ALA A 229 -1.93 39.60 12.04
C ALA A 229 -1.49 40.95 11.48
N LEU A 230 -1.18 41.02 10.18
CA LEU A 230 -0.83 42.26 9.47
C LEU A 230 -2.09 43.08 9.11
N SER A 231 -3.29 42.50 9.09
CA SER A 231 -4.53 43.25 8.82
C SER A 231 -4.93 44.25 9.92
N ARG A 232 -4.24 44.21 11.06
CA ARG A 232 -4.46 45.02 12.27
C ARG A 232 -3.14 45.68 12.68
N PRO A 233 -3.07 47.01 12.86
CA PRO A 233 -1.79 47.69 13.12
C PRO A 233 -1.17 47.28 14.46
N ALA A 234 0.12 46.93 14.46
CA ALA A 234 0.87 46.58 15.68
C ALA A 234 0.79 47.69 16.75
N ASN A 235 0.84 48.96 16.33
CA ASN A 235 0.66 50.15 17.19
C ASN A 235 -0.68 50.17 17.96
N SER A 236 -1.70 49.44 17.51
CA SER A 236 -3.02 49.36 18.18
C SER A 236 -3.14 48.23 19.21
N SER A 237 -2.08 47.43 19.38
CA SER A 237 -2.09 46.26 20.26
C SER A 237 -1.83 46.62 21.73
N VAL A 238 -2.83 46.37 22.57
CA VAL A 238 -2.71 46.45 24.02
C VAL A 238 -2.49 45.04 24.56
N ARG A 239 -1.35 44.84 25.22
CA ARG A 239 -0.99 43.58 25.88
C ARG A 239 -1.84 43.42 27.15
N LEU A 240 -2.78 42.48 27.18
CA LEU A 240 -3.80 42.34 28.24
C LEU A 240 -3.49 41.23 29.25
N PHE A 241 -2.96 40.08 28.78
CA PHE A 241 -2.69 38.93 29.63
C PHE A 241 -1.45 38.16 29.17
N SER A 242 -0.77 37.52 30.12
CA SER A 242 0.45 36.75 29.92
C SER A 242 0.62 35.73 31.05
N GLY A 243 0.43 34.44 30.76
CA GLY A 243 0.60 33.33 31.70
C GLY A 243 1.57 32.26 31.19
N GLU A 244 2.20 31.52 32.10
CA GLU A 244 3.17 30.44 31.82
C GLU A 244 3.04 29.32 32.87
N TYR A 245 2.98 28.06 32.42
CA TYR A 245 2.52 26.92 33.23
C TYR A 245 3.30 25.64 32.89
N SER A 246 3.39 24.72 33.85
CA SER A 246 4.20 23.49 33.73
C SER A 246 3.43 22.29 33.15
N ALA A 247 2.20 22.03 33.59
CA ALA A 247 1.28 21.03 33.04
C ALA A 247 -0.12 21.14 33.71
N GLY A 248 -1.14 20.53 33.12
CA GLY A 248 -2.44 20.31 33.76
C GLY A 248 -3.50 21.39 33.48
N ASN A 249 -4.57 21.38 34.27
CA ASN A 249 -5.74 22.23 34.10
C ASN A 249 -5.59 23.52 34.89
N HIS A 250 -5.80 24.68 34.26
CA HIS A 250 -5.84 25.97 34.93
C HIS A 250 -6.98 26.86 34.41
N SER A 251 -7.28 27.92 35.15
CA SER A 251 -8.20 28.97 34.70
C SER A 251 -7.75 30.34 35.18
N ASP A 252 -7.64 31.29 34.26
CA ASP A 252 -7.13 32.63 34.51
C ASP A 252 -8.14 33.69 34.05
N SER A 253 -8.10 34.86 34.68
CA SER A 253 -9.02 35.97 34.37
C SER A 253 -8.27 37.25 34.02
N PHE A 254 -8.76 38.00 33.04
CA PHE A 254 -8.13 39.23 32.57
C PHE A 254 -9.17 40.33 32.27
N PRO A 255 -8.84 41.62 32.54
CA PRO A 255 -9.78 42.72 32.36
C PRO A 255 -9.73 43.31 30.93
N VAL A 256 -10.90 43.44 30.30
CA VAL A 256 -11.08 44.20 29.05
C VAL A 256 -11.73 45.54 29.37
N GLN A 257 -10.93 46.60 29.33
CA GLN A 257 -11.34 47.97 29.73
C GLN A 257 -11.65 48.89 28.53
N SER A 258 -10.97 48.67 27.40
CA SER A 258 -11.10 49.47 26.17
C SER A 258 -12.08 48.84 25.16
N ASN A 259 -12.58 49.64 24.22
CA ASN A 259 -13.34 49.14 23.08
C ASN A 259 -12.36 48.56 22.03
N PHE A 260 -11.99 47.29 22.18
CA PHE A 260 -11.22 46.59 21.16
C PHE A 260 -12.16 46.06 20.06
N THR A 261 -11.67 46.03 18.82
CA THR A 261 -12.36 45.37 17.69
C THR A 261 -12.11 43.86 17.67
N SER A 262 -11.02 43.41 18.30
CA SER A 262 -10.75 42.00 18.56
C SER A 262 -9.87 41.78 19.78
N LEU A 263 -10.02 40.62 20.41
CA LEU A 263 -8.93 39.98 21.15
C LEU A 263 -8.25 38.96 20.24
N ILE A 264 -6.93 38.91 20.32
CA ILE A 264 -6.10 37.82 19.83
C ILE A 264 -5.65 37.03 21.06
N ILE A 265 -5.86 35.71 21.03
CA ILE A 265 -5.34 34.79 22.03
C ILE A 265 -4.34 33.87 21.33
N THR A 266 -3.08 34.00 21.71
CA THR A 266 -1.97 33.18 21.21
C THR A 266 -1.56 32.19 22.29
N THR A 267 -1.41 30.93 21.93
CA THR A 267 -0.98 29.86 22.84
C THR A 267 0.20 29.10 22.27
N ASP A 268 1.10 28.66 23.14
CA ASP A 268 2.31 27.87 22.84
C ASP A 268 2.42 26.71 23.85
N GLY A 269 2.86 25.54 23.41
CA GLY A 269 2.88 24.29 24.19
C GLY A 269 1.71 23.34 23.93
N SER A 270 1.79 22.13 24.50
CA SER A 270 0.91 20.99 24.20
C SER A 270 -0.49 21.10 24.83
N ILE A 271 -1.33 21.97 24.27
CA ILE A 271 -2.70 22.26 24.76
C ILE A 271 -3.72 21.35 24.07
N TYR A 272 -4.52 20.64 24.86
CA TYR A 272 -5.59 19.76 24.38
C TYR A 272 -6.93 20.46 24.18
N SER A 273 -7.22 21.50 24.97
CA SER A 273 -8.41 22.34 24.77
C SER A 273 -8.29 23.70 25.45
N ILE A 274 -8.92 24.71 24.85
CA ILE A 274 -9.12 26.05 25.40
C ILE A 274 -10.60 26.42 25.32
N ARG A 275 -11.12 27.09 26.35
CA ARG A 275 -12.45 27.72 26.37
C ARG A 275 -12.34 29.12 26.94
N ILE A 276 -13.05 30.09 26.36
CA ILE A 276 -13.02 31.48 26.83
C ILE A 276 -14.45 31.95 27.09
N LEU A 277 -14.69 32.40 28.32
CA LEU A 277 -15.93 33.03 28.75
C LEU A 277 -15.78 34.55 28.70
N GLY A 278 -16.77 35.22 28.11
CA GLY A 278 -16.92 36.66 28.13
C GLY A 278 -17.57 37.17 29.43
N PRO A 279 -17.78 38.49 29.55
CA PRO A 279 -18.42 39.11 30.71
C PRO A 279 -19.81 38.52 30.97
N GLY A 280 -20.07 38.14 32.22
CA GLY A 280 -21.31 37.41 32.58
C GLY A 280 -21.25 35.90 32.34
N SER A 281 -20.05 35.33 32.14
CA SER A 281 -19.81 33.89 31.95
C SER A 281 -20.44 33.28 30.69
N VAL A 282 -20.68 34.10 29.67
CA VAL A 282 -21.16 33.64 28.35
C VAL A 282 -20.02 32.96 27.61
N ASP A 283 -20.23 31.72 27.15
CA ASP A 283 -19.24 30.97 26.36
C ASP A 283 -19.11 31.58 24.96
N VAL A 284 -17.88 31.86 24.51
CA VAL A 284 -17.62 32.59 23.27
C VAL A 284 -17.03 31.65 22.22
N PRO A 285 -17.69 31.46 21.05
CA PRO A 285 -17.19 30.56 20.02
C PRO A 285 -15.89 31.11 19.41
N LEU A 286 -14.78 30.46 19.73
CA LEU A 286 -13.45 30.85 19.25
C LEU A 286 -13.27 30.46 17.78
N LYS A 287 -13.11 31.44 16.89
CA LYS A 287 -12.59 31.17 15.55
C LYS A 287 -11.08 30.93 15.69
N ASN A 288 -10.66 29.68 15.57
CA ASN A 288 -9.25 29.34 15.34
C ASN A 288 -8.81 29.94 13.99
N ILE A 289 -7.60 30.50 13.96
CA ILE A 289 -6.98 31.09 12.77
C ILE A 289 -5.90 30.13 12.24
N VAL A 290 -5.06 29.63 13.15
CA VAL A 290 -4.09 28.56 12.91
C VAL A 290 -4.07 27.62 14.12
N SER A 291 -3.92 26.33 13.84
CA SER A 291 -3.67 25.26 14.79
C SER A 291 -2.44 24.48 14.32
N GLU A 292 -1.37 24.53 15.11
CA GLU A 292 -0.12 23.82 14.90
C GLU A 292 0.13 22.84 16.06
N ILE A 293 1.11 21.95 15.90
CA ILE A 293 1.37 20.84 16.85
C ILE A 293 1.76 21.36 18.24
N TRP A 294 2.39 22.54 18.29
CA TRP A 294 2.90 23.18 19.52
C TRP A 294 2.34 24.59 19.76
N GLY A 295 1.33 25.02 19.02
CA GLY A 295 0.83 26.39 19.08
C GLY A 295 -0.54 26.57 18.44
N SER A 296 -1.24 27.64 18.81
CA SER A 296 -2.52 28.00 18.20
C SER A 296 -2.83 29.48 18.39
N MET A 297 -3.64 30.03 17.49
CA MET A 297 -4.13 31.40 17.60
C MET A 297 -5.63 31.48 17.34
N TYR A 298 -6.32 32.21 18.22
CA TYR A 298 -7.78 32.34 18.24
C TYR A 298 -8.16 33.83 18.23
N VAL A 299 -9.21 34.17 17.48
CA VAL A 299 -9.82 35.51 17.51
C VAL A 299 -11.18 35.52 18.16
N VAL A 300 -11.37 36.50 19.05
CA VAL A 300 -12.68 36.99 19.47
C VAL A 300 -12.91 38.34 18.80
N LYS A 301 -13.94 38.48 17.95
CA LYS A 301 -14.38 39.78 17.42
C LYS A 301 -15.21 40.53 18.48
N TYR A 302 -15.16 41.87 18.45
CA TYR A 302 -16.00 42.78 19.26
C TYR A 302 -16.15 42.41 20.76
N PRO A 303 -15.04 42.20 21.49
CA PRO A 303 -15.09 41.84 22.91
C PRO A 303 -15.79 42.89 23.77
N GLY A 304 -16.86 42.49 24.46
CA GLY A 304 -17.51 43.29 25.49
C GLY A 304 -16.55 43.64 26.65
N LYS A 305 -16.74 44.83 27.24
CA LYS A 305 -15.99 45.24 28.44
C LYS A 305 -16.36 44.41 29.65
N GLY A 306 -15.38 44.11 30.48
CA GLY A 306 -15.56 43.36 31.73
C GLY A 306 -14.39 42.42 32.02
N ILE A 307 -14.63 41.47 32.92
CA ILE A 307 -13.69 40.38 33.22
C ILE A 307 -13.98 39.24 32.24
N TRP A 308 -12.93 38.77 31.57
CA TRP A 308 -12.92 37.58 30.73
C TRP A 308 -12.20 36.45 31.47
N ILE A 309 -12.60 35.19 31.22
CA ILE A 309 -12.00 34.01 31.86
C ILE A 309 -11.57 33.01 30.79
N CYS A 310 -10.34 32.53 30.87
CA CYS A 310 -9.80 31.47 30.03
C CYS A 310 -9.68 30.18 30.85
N TYR A 311 -10.13 29.05 30.29
CA TYR A 311 -9.99 27.71 30.86
C TYR A 311 -9.17 26.85 29.90
N ILE A 312 -8.11 26.20 30.41
CA ILE A 312 -7.17 25.45 29.58
C ILE A 312 -6.87 24.08 30.18
N TYR A 313 -6.70 23.11 29.28
CA TYR A 313 -6.23 21.75 29.58
C TYR A 313 -5.04 21.44 28.67
N ALA A 314 -3.90 21.09 29.27
CA ALA A 314 -2.64 20.86 28.56
C ALA A 314 -1.83 19.71 29.16
N GLY A 315 -1.09 18.98 28.32
CA GLY A 315 -0.30 17.80 28.69
C GLY A 315 1.11 18.09 29.18
N GLY A 316 1.63 19.31 28.99
CA GLY A 316 3.00 19.68 29.31
C GLY A 316 3.19 21.20 29.40
N PRO A 317 4.44 21.69 29.37
CA PRO A 317 4.73 23.12 29.53
C PRO A 317 4.08 23.97 28.43
N HIS A 318 3.46 25.07 28.83
CA HIS A 318 2.69 25.92 27.91
C HIS A 318 2.60 27.37 28.39
N SER A 319 2.35 28.29 27.45
CA SER A 319 2.16 29.71 27.71
C SER A 319 0.99 30.29 26.91
N ILE A 320 0.38 31.34 27.45
CA ILE A 320 -0.74 32.05 26.85
C ILE A 320 -0.45 33.55 26.84
N ARG A 321 -0.85 34.22 25.76
CA ARG A 321 -0.83 35.68 25.60
C ARG A 321 -2.19 36.15 25.08
N VAL A 322 -2.70 37.24 25.63
CA VAL A 322 -3.89 37.93 25.08
C VAL A 322 -3.52 39.37 24.75
N ALA A 323 -3.84 39.79 23.53
CA ALA A 323 -3.68 41.15 23.05
C ALA A 323 -5.01 41.69 22.49
N GLY A 324 -5.44 42.86 22.96
CA GLY A 324 -6.61 43.57 22.45
C GLY A 324 -6.21 44.58 21.38
N PHE A 325 -6.93 44.64 20.26
CA PHE A 325 -6.62 45.54 19.14
C PHE A 325 -7.72 46.58 18.97
N THR A 326 -7.39 47.85 19.20
CA THR A 326 -8.25 48.95 18.74
C THR A 326 -8.11 49.08 17.22
N ALA A 327 -9.07 49.72 16.55
CA ALA A 327 -8.88 50.06 15.14
C ALA A 327 -8.50 51.54 15.06
N SER A 328 -7.27 51.83 14.62
CA SER A 328 -6.84 53.20 14.34
C SER A 328 -7.43 53.66 13.00
N ASN A 329 -8.06 54.85 13.01
CA ASN A 329 -8.78 55.45 11.89
C ASN A 329 -9.61 54.45 11.06
N ILE A 330 -10.61 53.87 11.75
CA ILE A 330 -11.70 53.09 11.15
C ILE A 330 -12.30 53.86 9.95
N SER A 331 -12.71 53.13 8.93
CA SER A 331 -13.65 53.55 7.89
C SER A 331 -15.05 53.78 8.49
N ILE A 332 -15.17 54.83 9.32
CA ILE A 332 -16.40 55.23 9.99
C ILE A 332 -17.30 55.91 8.96
N THR A 333 -18.52 55.42 8.83
CA THR A 333 -19.58 56.08 8.07
C THR A 333 -20.68 56.57 8.99
N THR A 334 -21.49 57.53 8.53
CA THR A 334 -22.77 57.87 9.18
C THR A 334 -23.95 57.05 8.64
N ARG A 335 -23.77 56.28 7.55
CA ARG A 335 -24.80 55.49 6.87
C ARG A 335 -24.20 54.30 6.11
N CYS A 336 -24.68 53.08 6.37
CA CYS A 336 -24.25 51.87 5.65
C CYS A 336 -24.37 51.93 4.11
N SER A 337 -25.14 52.86 3.56
CA SER A 337 -25.21 53.15 2.11
C SER A 337 -23.91 53.71 1.50
N GLU A 338 -22.96 54.13 2.33
CA GLU A 338 -21.65 54.63 1.90
C GLU A 338 -20.60 53.50 1.74
N CYS A 339 -20.83 52.34 2.38
CA CYS A 339 -19.93 51.17 2.24
C CYS A 339 -19.94 50.60 0.81
N HIS A 340 -18.84 49.96 0.42
CA HIS A 340 -18.75 49.29 -0.88
C HIS A 340 -19.80 48.17 -1.03
N ALA A 341 -20.27 47.91 -2.26
CA ALA A 341 -21.22 46.80 -2.51
C ALA A 341 -20.66 45.44 -2.07
N ASN A 342 -19.34 45.28 -2.12
CA ASN A 342 -18.62 44.08 -1.64
C ASN A 342 -18.06 44.24 -0.21
N ALA A 343 -18.66 45.10 0.61
CA ALA A 343 -18.39 45.23 2.04
C ALA A 343 -19.61 44.84 2.89
N THR A 344 -19.36 44.43 4.13
CA THR A 344 -20.34 44.44 5.23
C THR A 344 -20.35 45.81 5.89
N CYS A 345 -21.49 46.16 6.50
CA CYS A 345 -21.61 47.28 7.42
C CYS A 345 -22.09 46.70 8.76
N GLU A 346 -21.36 46.95 9.84
CA GLU A 346 -21.71 46.48 11.18
C GLU A 346 -21.83 47.69 12.12
N GLU A 347 -22.94 47.78 12.87
CA GLU A 347 -23.13 48.80 13.90
C GLU A 347 -22.64 48.28 15.24
N THR A 348 -21.75 49.03 15.90
CA THR A 348 -21.26 48.70 17.25
C THR A 348 -21.19 49.97 18.08
N LEU A 349 -21.95 50.00 19.18
CA LEU A 349 -21.99 51.13 20.14
C LEU A 349 -22.31 52.49 19.50
N GLY A 350 -23.17 52.51 18.46
CA GLY A 350 -23.57 53.72 17.73
C GLY A 350 -22.55 54.21 16.69
N ILE A 351 -21.55 53.38 16.35
CA ILE A 351 -20.58 53.63 15.27
C ILE A 351 -20.82 52.60 14.17
N LEU A 352 -20.96 53.06 12.92
CA LEU A 352 -21.07 52.20 11.74
C LEU A 352 -19.69 52.01 11.12
N GLN A 353 -19.27 50.76 10.95
CA GLN A 353 -17.99 50.39 10.35
C GLN A 353 -18.20 49.58 9.07
N CYS A 354 -17.54 50.00 7.99
CA CYS A 354 -17.44 49.20 6.77
C CYS A 354 -16.26 48.22 6.83
N SER A 355 -16.41 47.02 6.27
CA SER A 355 -15.31 46.07 6.05
C SER A 355 -15.55 45.23 4.81
N CYS A 356 -14.54 45.02 3.96
CA CYS A 356 -14.68 44.15 2.79
C CYS A 356 -15.11 42.73 3.18
N LYS A 357 -15.95 42.11 2.35
CA LYS A 357 -16.38 40.70 2.51
C LYS A 357 -15.20 39.76 2.25
N ASP A 358 -15.28 38.54 2.77
CA ASP A 358 -14.35 37.46 2.40
C ASP A 358 -14.27 37.34 0.86
N GLY A 359 -13.07 37.13 0.31
CA GLY A 359 -12.79 37.19 -1.13
C GLY A 359 -12.48 38.59 -1.70
N PHE A 360 -12.54 39.65 -0.86
CA PHE A 360 -12.24 41.02 -1.28
C PHE A 360 -11.28 41.74 -0.32
N ILE A 361 -10.52 42.70 -0.86
CA ILE A 361 -9.52 43.46 -0.09
C ILE A 361 -9.67 44.98 -0.28
N GLY A 362 -9.42 45.75 0.79
CA GLY A 362 -9.49 47.21 0.78
C GLY A 362 -9.85 47.82 2.14
N ASP A 363 -10.40 49.03 2.12
CA ASP A 363 -10.75 49.81 3.32
C ASP A 363 -12.22 49.64 3.76
N GLY A 364 -13.07 49.06 2.91
CA GLY A 364 -14.52 48.90 3.12
C GLY A 364 -15.39 49.91 2.36
N PHE A 365 -14.80 51.00 1.85
CA PHE A 365 -15.43 51.95 0.93
C PHE A 365 -15.04 51.64 -0.53
N SER A 366 -13.81 51.20 -0.74
CA SER A 366 -13.33 50.52 -1.95
C SER A 366 -12.92 49.10 -1.57
N CYS A 367 -13.44 48.09 -2.29
CA CYS A 367 -13.00 46.71 -2.15
C CYS A 367 -12.75 46.10 -3.54
N SER A 368 -11.49 45.76 -3.83
CA SER A 368 -11.11 45.02 -5.03
C SER A 368 -11.23 43.51 -4.81
N ASP A 369 -11.42 42.79 -5.90
CA ASP A 369 -11.33 41.34 -5.97
C ASP A 369 -9.97 40.83 -5.50
N VAL A 370 -9.93 39.64 -4.88
CA VAL A 370 -8.68 38.92 -4.60
C VAL A 370 -8.54 37.81 -5.65
N ASP A 371 -7.53 37.88 -6.51
CA ASP A 371 -7.23 36.75 -7.41
C ASP A 371 -6.54 35.62 -6.62
N GLU A 372 -7.35 34.68 -6.13
CA GLU A 372 -6.86 33.51 -5.41
C GLU A 372 -6.13 32.49 -6.32
N CYS A 373 -6.20 32.66 -7.64
CA CYS A 373 -5.52 31.82 -8.62
C CYS A 373 -4.17 32.39 -9.09
N ALA A 374 -3.89 33.68 -8.84
CA ALA A 374 -2.60 34.29 -9.08
C ALA A 374 -1.46 33.65 -8.25
N TYR A 375 -1.80 32.95 -7.16
CA TYR A 375 -0.86 32.27 -6.27
C TYR A 375 -1.37 30.88 -5.89
N SER A 376 -0.47 29.89 -5.82
CA SER A 376 -0.85 28.47 -5.69
C SER A 376 -1.36 28.05 -4.30
N TRP A 377 -1.08 28.84 -3.26
CA TRP A 377 -1.49 28.59 -1.86
C TRP A 377 -2.73 29.40 -1.43
N SER A 378 -3.18 30.39 -2.21
CA SER A 378 -4.42 31.15 -1.89
C SER A 378 -5.69 30.41 -2.32
N ASN A 379 -5.56 29.40 -3.18
CA ASN A 379 -6.64 28.48 -3.53
C ASN A 379 -6.32 27.05 -3.05
N ASN A 380 -7.35 26.24 -2.88
CA ASN A 380 -7.23 24.82 -2.52
C ASN A 380 -7.54 23.91 -3.73
N CYS A 381 -7.07 24.28 -4.93
CA CYS A 381 -7.21 23.48 -6.14
C CYS A 381 -6.12 22.40 -6.24
N SER A 382 -5.97 21.61 -5.18
CA SER A 382 -5.18 20.38 -5.15
C SER A 382 -5.56 19.49 -6.34
N SER A 383 -4.58 19.11 -7.18
CA SER A 383 -4.77 18.40 -8.46
C SER A 383 -5.77 19.02 -9.47
N GLY A 384 -6.13 20.29 -9.32
CA GLY A 384 -7.05 21.01 -10.22
C GLY A 384 -6.37 21.97 -11.19
N ILE A 385 -7.19 22.83 -11.77
CA ILE A 385 -6.85 24.12 -12.40
C ILE A 385 -7.73 25.18 -11.72
N CYS A 386 -7.10 26.23 -11.19
CA CYS A 386 -7.82 27.34 -10.55
C CYS A 386 -8.36 28.32 -11.59
N LYS A 387 -9.62 28.74 -11.42
CA LYS A 387 -10.27 29.83 -12.18
C LYS A 387 -10.82 30.88 -11.23
N ASN A 388 -10.30 32.09 -11.30
CA ASN A 388 -10.74 33.18 -10.43
C ASN A 388 -12.16 33.65 -10.80
N THR A 389 -12.94 34.06 -9.81
CA THR A 389 -14.29 34.60 -9.95
C THR A 389 -14.49 35.76 -8.97
N ILE A 390 -15.53 36.57 -9.13
CA ILE A 390 -15.66 37.79 -8.31
C ILE A 390 -16.02 37.42 -6.86
N GLY A 391 -15.04 37.55 -5.95
CA GLY A 391 -15.12 37.22 -4.54
C GLY A 391 -14.85 35.76 -4.16
N SER A 392 -14.33 34.94 -5.08
CA SER A 392 -13.94 33.55 -4.81
C SER A 392 -13.21 32.91 -6.00
N TYR A 393 -12.67 31.71 -5.85
CA TYR A 393 -12.20 30.89 -6.98
C TYR A 393 -13.07 29.67 -7.23
N THR A 394 -12.89 29.04 -8.39
CA THR A 394 -13.43 27.72 -8.70
C THR A 394 -12.33 26.79 -9.18
N CYS A 395 -12.29 25.57 -8.67
CA CYS A 395 -11.39 24.54 -9.17
C CYS A 395 -12.09 23.72 -10.26
N ASP A 396 -11.45 23.60 -11.43
CA ASP A 396 -11.72 22.61 -12.46
C ASP A 396 -10.84 21.38 -12.19
N CYS A 397 -11.46 20.21 -12.02
CA CYS A 397 -10.72 19.00 -11.65
C CYS A 397 -10.15 18.29 -12.89
N ARG A 398 -8.93 17.77 -12.76
CA ARG A 398 -8.30 16.93 -13.79
C ARG A 398 -9.01 15.57 -13.87
N PRO A 399 -8.87 14.82 -14.98
CA PRO A 399 -9.26 13.40 -15.01
C PRO A 399 -8.66 12.64 -13.83
N GLY A 400 -9.40 11.69 -13.27
CA GLY A 400 -9.09 11.03 -11.98
C GLY A 400 -9.53 11.81 -10.73
N TYR A 401 -10.10 13.02 -10.87
CA TYR A 401 -10.57 13.83 -9.75
C TYR A 401 -11.99 14.38 -9.93
N THR A 402 -12.73 14.48 -8.84
CA THR A 402 -14.08 15.05 -8.78
C THR A 402 -14.15 16.23 -7.80
N LYS A 403 -15.15 17.09 -7.96
CA LYS A 403 -15.26 18.33 -7.20
C LYS A 403 -15.96 18.11 -5.85
N SER A 404 -15.31 18.52 -4.76
CA SER A 404 -15.83 18.40 -3.41
C SER A 404 -16.79 19.55 -3.04
N PRO A 405 -17.64 19.39 -2.01
CA PRO A 405 -18.44 20.48 -1.44
C PRO A 405 -17.59 21.65 -0.91
N ALA A 406 -16.32 21.41 -0.58
CA ALA A 406 -15.37 22.43 -0.15
C ALA A 406 -14.66 23.15 -1.32
N ASN A 407 -15.17 23.00 -2.56
CA ASN A 407 -14.60 23.56 -3.79
C ASN A 407 -13.17 23.05 -4.12
N THR A 408 -12.71 21.97 -3.47
CA THR A 408 -11.45 21.28 -3.79
C THR A 408 -11.66 20.18 -4.83
N CYS A 409 -10.59 19.64 -5.39
CA CYS A 409 -10.65 18.42 -6.19
C CYS A 409 -10.18 17.23 -5.35
N VAL A 410 -11.02 16.22 -5.23
CA VAL A 410 -10.76 14.99 -4.48
C VAL A 410 -10.65 13.81 -5.44
N ASP A 411 -9.84 12.83 -5.05
CA ASP A 411 -9.57 11.61 -5.80
C ASP A 411 -10.86 10.86 -6.15
N ILE A 412 -11.02 10.45 -7.42
CA ILE A 412 -12.05 9.49 -7.80
C ILE A 412 -11.49 8.11 -7.52
N ASN A 413 -11.97 7.45 -6.47
CA ASN A 413 -11.58 6.07 -6.21
C ASN A 413 -12.23 5.15 -7.26
N GLU A 414 -11.58 4.91 -8.39
CA GLU A 414 -12.14 4.10 -9.48
C GLU A 414 -12.32 2.63 -9.08
N CYS A 415 -11.56 2.15 -8.08
CA CYS A 415 -11.74 0.81 -7.52
C CYS A 415 -12.99 0.68 -6.63
N SER A 416 -13.59 1.78 -6.18
CA SER A 416 -14.83 1.76 -5.38
C SER A 416 -16.08 1.35 -6.18
N ARG A 417 -16.00 1.36 -7.51
CA ARG A 417 -17.11 1.04 -8.42
C ARG A 417 -16.64 0.30 -9.68
N PRO A 418 -17.21 -0.87 -10.01
CA PRO A 418 -16.84 -1.64 -11.22
C PRO A 418 -17.10 -0.94 -12.57
N ASP A 419 -17.81 0.19 -12.60
CA ASP A 419 -18.07 0.96 -13.82
C ASP A 419 -17.11 2.14 -14.02
N LEU A 420 -16.14 2.34 -13.11
CA LEU A 420 -15.09 3.37 -13.20
C LEU A 420 -13.70 2.79 -13.50
N ASN A 421 -13.47 1.50 -13.26
CA ASN A 421 -12.21 0.82 -13.57
C ASN A 421 -12.40 -0.28 -14.63
N ASN A 422 -11.38 -0.47 -15.48
CA ASN A 422 -11.34 -1.46 -16.55
C ASN A 422 -10.46 -2.67 -16.18
N CYS A 423 -10.29 -2.99 -14.88
CA CYS A 423 -9.45 -4.11 -14.48
C CYS A 423 -9.98 -5.45 -15.00
N HIS A 424 -9.09 -6.40 -15.25
CA HIS A 424 -9.47 -7.77 -15.58
C HIS A 424 -10.33 -8.35 -14.44
N ALA A 425 -11.31 -9.20 -14.75
CA ALA A 425 -12.22 -9.78 -13.75
C ALA A 425 -11.54 -10.67 -12.69
N LEU A 426 -10.24 -10.95 -12.84
CA LEU A 426 -9.40 -11.67 -11.87
C LEU A 426 -8.39 -10.77 -11.14
N ALA A 427 -8.22 -9.51 -11.54
CA ALA A 427 -7.21 -8.61 -11.00
C ALA A 427 -7.74 -7.81 -9.80
N ALA A 428 -6.88 -7.57 -8.82
CA ALA A 428 -7.14 -6.60 -7.77
C ALA A 428 -6.97 -5.19 -8.33
N CYS A 429 -8.02 -4.37 -8.25
CA CYS A 429 -7.91 -2.92 -8.48
C CYS A 429 -7.25 -2.27 -7.26
N ILE A 430 -6.15 -1.55 -7.47
CA ILE A 430 -5.45 -0.77 -6.45
C ILE A 430 -5.55 0.69 -6.82
N ASN A 431 -6.27 1.45 -6.00
CA ASN A 431 -6.47 2.87 -6.19
C ASN A 431 -5.20 3.66 -5.85
N SER A 432 -4.87 4.67 -6.64
CA SER A 432 -3.79 5.61 -6.35
C SER A 432 -4.24 7.04 -6.67
N ILE A 433 -3.46 8.04 -6.25
CA ILE A 433 -3.91 9.44 -6.30
C ILE A 433 -3.95 9.93 -7.76
N GLY A 434 -5.16 10.09 -8.30
CA GLY A 434 -5.45 10.53 -9.67
C GLY A 434 -5.50 9.42 -10.73
N SER A 435 -5.45 8.13 -10.32
CA SER A 435 -5.54 6.97 -11.21
C SER A 435 -5.64 5.67 -10.41
N TYR A 436 -6.29 4.65 -10.95
CA TYR A 436 -6.13 3.27 -10.48
C TYR A 436 -5.00 2.53 -11.21
N SER A 437 -4.62 1.39 -10.62
CA SER A 437 -3.81 0.35 -11.25
C SER A 437 -4.48 -1.01 -11.02
N CYS A 438 -4.13 -2.01 -11.83
CA CYS A 438 -4.68 -3.36 -11.72
C CYS A 438 -3.54 -4.35 -11.51
N VAL A 439 -3.67 -5.31 -10.59
CA VAL A 439 -2.64 -6.29 -10.26
C VAL A 439 -3.20 -7.70 -10.36
N CYS A 440 -2.53 -8.56 -11.15
CA CYS A 440 -2.89 -9.98 -11.24
C CYS A 440 -2.57 -10.71 -9.92
N PRO A 441 -3.44 -11.63 -9.45
CA PRO A 441 -3.23 -12.37 -8.21
C PRO A 441 -2.08 -13.38 -8.35
N ALA A 442 -1.58 -13.89 -7.21
CA ALA A 442 -0.51 -14.88 -7.19
C ALA A 442 -0.85 -16.11 -8.06
N GLY A 443 0.11 -16.56 -8.87
CA GLY A 443 -0.11 -17.61 -9.86
C GLY A 443 -0.67 -17.12 -11.20
N TYR A 444 -0.92 -15.82 -11.37
CA TYR A 444 -1.30 -15.19 -12.64
C TYR A 444 -0.29 -14.11 -13.06
N PHE A 445 -0.05 -13.99 -14.36
CA PHE A 445 0.79 -12.96 -14.97
C PHE A 445 0.01 -12.11 -15.98
N GLY A 446 0.45 -10.86 -16.16
CA GLY A 446 -0.18 -9.90 -17.07
C GLY A 446 -0.01 -8.47 -16.58
N ASN A 447 -0.79 -7.55 -17.15
CA ASN A 447 -0.76 -6.13 -16.78
C ASN A 447 -1.96 -5.71 -15.91
N GLY A 448 -2.71 -6.67 -15.36
CA GLY A 448 -3.89 -6.43 -14.52
C GLY A 448 -5.15 -6.01 -15.28
N PHE A 449 -5.03 -5.37 -16.45
CA PHE A 449 -6.11 -5.21 -17.43
C PHE A 449 -6.34 -6.52 -18.22
N PHE A 450 -5.32 -7.38 -18.26
CA PHE A 450 -5.37 -8.77 -18.71
C PHE A 450 -4.53 -9.63 -17.74
N CYS A 451 -5.03 -10.82 -17.37
CA CYS A 451 -4.32 -11.78 -16.51
C CYS A 451 -4.51 -13.22 -17.02
N SER A 452 -3.39 -13.93 -17.22
CA SER A 452 -3.33 -15.36 -17.57
C SER A 452 -2.66 -16.17 -16.45
N VAL A 453 -2.92 -17.47 -16.35
CA VAL A 453 -2.28 -18.37 -15.37
C VAL A 453 -0.80 -18.54 -15.70
N ASP A 454 0.10 -18.53 -14.70
CA ASP A 454 1.50 -18.96 -14.87
C ASP A 454 1.60 -20.49 -14.80
N GLU A 455 1.60 -21.13 -15.96
CA GLU A 455 1.50 -22.59 -16.07
C GLU A 455 2.75 -23.32 -15.55
N CYS A 456 3.91 -22.67 -15.58
CA CYS A 456 5.13 -23.21 -14.98
C CYS A 456 5.08 -23.16 -13.45
N SER A 457 4.63 -22.03 -12.89
CA SER A 457 4.49 -21.88 -11.42
C SER A 457 3.35 -22.74 -10.86
N ALA A 458 2.33 -23.06 -11.67
CA ALA A 458 1.30 -24.05 -11.33
C ALA A 458 1.78 -25.52 -11.44
N GLY A 459 3.05 -25.77 -11.77
CA GLY A 459 3.63 -27.11 -11.85
C GLY A 459 3.06 -27.98 -12.96
N MET A 460 2.51 -27.39 -14.03
CA MET A 460 1.74 -28.14 -15.05
C MET A 460 2.56 -29.18 -15.83
N CYS A 461 3.89 -29.07 -15.85
CA CYS A 461 4.77 -30.06 -16.46
C CYS A 461 5.06 -31.29 -15.57
N GLY A 462 4.71 -31.25 -14.27
CA GLY A 462 4.99 -32.33 -13.31
C GLY A 462 6.45 -32.39 -12.84
N ILE A 463 6.71 -33.20 -11.81
CA ILE A 463 7.96 -33.20 -11.02
C ILE A 463 9.25 -33.54 -11.79
N GLY A 464 9.15 -34.07 -13.01
CA GLY A 464 10.29 -34.57 -13.80
C GLY A 464 10.61 -33.80 -15.08
N MET A 465 9.88 -32.72 -15.38
CA MET A 465 9.98 -31.98 -16.65
C MET A 465 10.38 -30.52 -16.40
N ASP A 466 11.25 -29.97 -17.23
CA ASP A 466 11.60 -28.56 -17.19
C ASP A 466 10.54 -27.73 -17.97
N CYS A 467 10.13 -26.60 -17.40
CA CYS A 467 9.12 -25.73 -18.00
C CYS A 467 9.76 -24.52 -18.68
N ILE A 468 9.75 -24.51 -20.01
CA ILE A 468 10.34 -23.47 -20.83
C ILE A 468 9.25 -22.46 -21.19
N LYS A 469 9.40 -21.21 -20.74
CA LYS A 469 8.49 -20.10 -21.09
C LYS A 469 8.89 -19.46 -22.43
N SER A 470 7.89 -19.11 -23.22
CA SER A 470 7.98 -18.22 -24.38
C SER A 470 6.92 -17.11 -24.24
N ASN A 471 7.05 -16.02 -25.01
CA ASN A 471 6.23 -14.80 -24.83
C ASN A 471 4.71 -14.99 -25.02
N VAL A 472 4.24 -16.15 -25.48
CA VAL A 472 2.80 -16.46 -25.70
C VAL A 472 2.40 -17.88 -25.27
N SER A 473 3.33 -18.70 -24.74
CA SER A 473 3.07 -20.10 -24.37
C SER A 473 4.18 -20.67 -23.49
N PHE A 474 3.86 -21.64 -22.64
CA PHE A 474 4.84 -22.55 -22.03
C PHE A 474 5.05 -23.81 -22.89
N SER A 475 6.12 -24.55 -22.62
CA SER A 475 6.36 -25.90 -23.14
C SER A 475 7.13 -26.75 -22.12
N CYS A 476 6.77 -28.03 -22.00
CA CYS A 476 7.43 -28.98 -21.10
C CYS A 476 8.49 -29.78 -21.87
N SER A 477 9.69 -29.92 -21.31
CA SER A 477 10.80 -30.67 -21.90
C SER A 477 11.43 -31.62 -20.89
N ASP A 478 11.79 -32.84 -21.32
CA ASP A 478 12.56 -33.76 -20.49
C ASP A 478 14.07 -33.50 -20.67
N PRO A 479 14.81 -33.03 -19.65
CA PRO A 479 16.24 -32.80 -19.77
C PRO A 479 17.06 -34.09 -19.90
N CYS A 480 16.51 -35.27 -19.60
CA CYS A 480 17.14 -36.55 -19.95
C CYS A 480 17.15 -36.81 -21.46
N LEU A 481 16.25 -36.17 -22.23
CA LEU A 481 16.23 -36.24 -23.70
C LEU A 481 16.90 -35.00 -24.33
N TYR A 482 16.73 -33.83 -23.73
CA TYR A 482 17.21 -32.54 -24.24
C TYR A 482 18.28 -31.92 -23.33
N HIS A 483 19.52 -32.40 -23.46
CA HIS A 483 20.71 -31.84 -22.79
C HIS A 483 21.89 -31.73 -23.75
N THR A 484 22.85 -30.86 -23.41
CA THR A 484 24.18 -30.81 -24.05
C THR A 484 25.13 -31.77 -23.33
N VAL A 485 26.11 -32.33 -24.02
CA VAL A 485 27.14 -33.20 -23.42
C VAL A 485 28.38 -32.37 -23.06
N LEU A 486 28.96 -32.65 -21.89
CA LEU A 486 30.25 -32.14 -21.43
C LEU A 486 31.19 -33.34 -21.24
N ASP A 487 32.15 -33.49 -22.13
CA ASP A 487 33.10 -34.60 -22.16
C ASP A 487 34.55 -34.18 -21.84
N GLU A 488 34.76 -32.91 -21.45
CA GLU A 488 36.09 -32.33 -21.37
C GLU A 488 36.92 -32.93 -20.21
N PRO A 489 38.02 -33.68 -20.49
CA PRO A 489 38.72 -34.43 -19.44
C PRO A 489 39.39 -33.57 -18.36
N TRP A 490 39.61 -32.28 -18.61
CA TRP A 490 40.20 -31.33 -17.66
C TRP A 490 39.31 -31.09 -16.42
N ARG A 491 38.01 -31.38 -16.50
CA ARG A 491 37.05 -31.21 -15.39
C ARG A 491 37.28 -32.12 -14.18
N SER A 492 38.09 -33.17 -14.31
CA SER A 492 38.38 -34.11 -13.21
C SER A 492 38.99 -33.41 -12.00
N THR A 493 38.52 -33.76 -10.80
CA THR A 493 39.15 -33.36 -9.53
C THR A 493 40.60 -33.81 -9.36
N THR A 494 41.07 -34.77 -10.17
CA THR A 494 42.48 -35.22 -10.18
C THR A 494 43.43 -34.31 -10.97
N ASN A 495 42.91 -33.40 -11.81
CA ASN A 495 43.74 -32.48 -12.56
C ASN A 495 44.08 -31.27 -11.70
N THR A 496 45.33 -30.80 -11.78
CA THR A 496 45.82 -29.65 -11.01
C THR A 496 46.32 -28.56 -11.95
N TYR A 497 46.05 -27.30 -11.58
CA TYR A 497 46.34 -26.13 -12.38
C TYR A 497 47.83 -26.03 -12.80
N LEU A 498 48.08 -26.05 -14.12
CA LEU A 498 49.43 -26.15 -14.70
C LEU A 498 49.92 -24.92 -15.49
N THR A 499 49.10 -23.89 -15.72
CA THR A 499 49.45 -22.48 -16.09
C THR A 499 48.29 -21.69 -16.70
N ARG A 500 47.28 -22.38 -17.25
CA ARG A 500 46.11 -21.76 -17.91
C ARG A 500 44.85 -22.33 -17.28
N TYR A 501 43.95 -21.47 -16.82
CA TYR A 501 42.71 -21.87 -16.16
C TYR A 501 41.53 -21.88 -17.13
N ASN A 502 40.60 -22.81 -16.90
CA ASN A 502 39.29 -22.86 -17.56
C ASN A 502 38.23 -22.21 -16.66
N CYS A 503 37.09 -21.83 -17.25
CA CYS A 503 35.97 -21.23 -16.53
C CYS A 503 34.62 -21.46 -17.24
N ASP A 504 33.57 -21.76 -16.50
CA ASP A 504 32.22 -22.02 -17.04
C ASP A 504 31.36 -20.75 -17.18
N THR A 505 31.97 -19.67 -17.68
CA THR A 505 31.32 -18.36 -17.89
C THR A 505 30.44 -18.30 -19.14
N ASP A 506 30.23 -19.43 -19.81
CA ASP A 506 29.35 -19.63 -20.97
C ASP A 506 28.23 -20.65 -20.70
N LYS A 507 28.29 -21.42 -19.61
CA LYS A 507 27.37 -22.55 -19.37
C LYS A 507 26.03 -22.08 -18.81
N VAL A 508 24.97 -22.28 -19.58
CA VAL A 508 23.57 -22.00 -19.19
C VAL A 508 22.67 -23.06 -19.82
N GLY A 509 21.89 -23.76 -18.99
CA GLY A 509 20.95 -24.81 -19.44
C GLY A 509 21.35 -26.21 -18.96
N TRP A 510 20.78 -27.25 -19.58
CA TRP A 510 20.96 -28.64 -19.16
C TRP A 510 22.18 -29.29 -19.80
N TYR A 511 23.03 -29.87 -18.97
CA TYR A 511 24.26 -30.56 -19.35
C TYR A 511 24.36 -31.96 -18.74
N ARG A 512 25.09 -32.85 -19.40
CA ARG A 512 25.45 -34.19 -18.92
C ARG A 512 26.96 -34.37 -18.97
N PHE A 513 27.57 -34.70 -17.83
CA PHE A 513 28.99 -35.06 -17.78
C PHE A 513 29.22 -36.48 -18.28
N VAL A 514 30.25 -36.69 -19.11
CA VAL A 514 30.66 -37.99 -19.64
C VAL A 514 32.20 -38.07 -19.76
N GLY A 515 32.72 -39.24 -20.11
CA GLY A 515 34.13 -39.42 -20.46
C GLY A 515 35.04 -39.64 -19.24
N ALA A 516 36.35 -39.56 -19.48
CA ALA A 516 37.37 -39.98 -18.52
C ALA A 516 37.53 -39.04 -17.32
N GLY A 517 36.93 -37.84 -17.35
CA GLY A 517 36.97 -36.89 -16.22
C GLY A 517 36.02 -37.23 -15.07
N GLY A 518 35.10 -38.18 -15.27
CA GLY A 518 34.00 -38.48 -14.34
C GLY A 518 32.62 -38.17 -14.94
N VAL A 519 31.59 -38.87 -14.46
CA VAL A 519 30.22 -38.78 -15.02
C VAL A 519 29.21 -38.09 -14.10
N ARG A 520 29.68 -37.62 -12.94
CA ARG A 520 28.91 -36.80 -11.97
C ARG A 520 29.81 -35.74 -11.35
N MET A 521 29.18 -34.70 -10.80
CA MET A 521 29.86 -33.75 -9.91
C MET A 521 30.27 -34.42 -8.59
N PRO A 522 31.31 -33.93 -7.88
CA PRO A 522 31.62 -34.37 -6.52
C PRO A 522 30.60 -33.82 -5.50
N GLU A 523 30.22 -34.65 -4.52
CA GLU A 523 29.32 -34.31 -3.39
C GLU A 523 30.06 -33.73 -2.17
N SER A 524 31.39 -33.58 -2.27
CA SER A 524 32.28 -33.14 -1.20
C SER A 524 33.22 -32.02 -1.69
N CYS A 525 33.73 -31.24 -0.73
CA CYS A 525 34.58 -30.09 -1.02
C CYS A 525 35.86 -30.49 -1.76
N VAL A 526 36.01 -29.99 -2.98
CA VAL A 526 37.19 -30.19 -3.83
C VAL A 526 38.30 -29.22 -3.40
N PRO A 527 39.57 -29.65 -3.26
CA PRO A 527 40.68 -28.75 -2.93
C PRO A 527 40.88 -27.65 -3.99
N GLU A 528 41.32 -26.46 -3.57
CA GLU A 528 41.68 -25.36 -4.48
C GLU A 528 42.71 -25.78 -5.54
N LEU A 529 42.72 -25.08 -6.68
CA LEU A 529 43.59 -25.36 -7.84
C LEU A 529 43.34 -26.71 -8.56
N SER A 530 42.26 -27.43 -8.22
CA SER A 530 41.82 -28.64 -8.94
C SER A 530 40.98 -28.31 -10.20
N CYS A 531 40.73 -29.30 -11.05
CA CYS A 531 39.85 -29.22 -12.22
C CYS A 531 40.29 -28.19 -13.28
N ASP A 532 41.59 -27.91 -13.35
CA ASP A 532 42.20 -26.84 -14.16
C ASP A 532 41.55 -25.45 -13.97
N THR A 533 41.09 -25.15 -12.76
CA THR A 533 40.60 -23.82 -12.38
C THR A 533 41.18 -23.33 -11.06
N HIS A 534 40.83 -22.12 -10.62
CA HIS A 534 41.26 -21.59 -9.32
C HIS A 534 40.24 -21.90 -8.21
N ALA A 535 38.93 -21.69 -8.46
CA ALA A 535 37.81 -22.06 -7.58
C ALA A 535 37.03 -23.26 -8.13
N PRO A 536 37.42 -24.50 -7.80
CA PRO A 536 36.66 -25.68 -8.22
C PRO A 536 35.28 -25.74 -7.55
N MET A 537 34.27 -26.12 -8.32
CA MET A 537 32.88 -26.22 -7.84
C MET A 537 32.40 -27.66 -7.67
N TRP A 538 31.69 -27.89 -6.57
CA TRP A 538 31.13 -29.16 -6.10
C TRP A 538 29.68 -28.97 -5.64
N ILE A 539 28.89 -30.05 -5.49
CA ILE A 539 27.50 -29.93 -5.01
C ILE A 539 27.39 -30.20 -3.51
N SER A 540 26.71 -29.32 -2.79
CA SER A 540 26.37 -29.51 -1.39
C SER A 540 25.09 -30.35 -1.28
N GLY A 541 25.24 -31.59 -0.81
CA GLY A 541 24.17 -32.58 -0.67
C GLY A 541 24.13 -33.59 -1.81
N SER A 542 23.46 -34.73 -1.57
CA SER A 542 23.50 -35.89 -2.46
C SER A 542 22.74 -35.71 -3.78
N HIS A 543 23.18 -36.43 -4.82
CA HIS A 543 22.46 -36.54 -6.09
C HIS A 543 21.05 -37.13 -5.89
N PRO A 544 20.07 -36.74 -6.72
CA PRO A 544 18.72 -37.32 -6.68
C PRO A 544 18.69 -38.78 -7.10
N LEU A 545 17.67 -39.49 -6.60
CA LEU A 545 17.20 -40.77 -7.11
C LEU A 545 16.20 -40.56 -8.27
N LEU A 546 15.89 -41.61 -9.02
CA LEU A 546 14.90 -41.58 -10.12
C LEU A 546 13.49 -41.15 -9.65
N SER A 547 13.17 -41.36 -8.37
CA SER A 547 11.92 -40.96 -7.74
C SER A 547 11.76 -39.45 -7.53
N ASP A 548 12.86 -38.71 -7.50
CA ASP A 548 12.91 -37.38 -6.90
C ASP A 548 12.68 -36.27 -7.95
N GLY A 549 12.64 -36.64 -9.23
CA GLY A 549 12.40 -35.73 -10.34
C GLY A 549 13.54 -34.73 -10.56
N ILE A 550 13.18 -33.47 -10.73
CA ILE A 550 14.12 -32.35 -10.78
C ILE A 550 14.26 -31.76 -9.37
N VAL A 551 15.39 -31.99 -8.71
CA VAL A 551 15.72 -31.39 -7.42
C VAL A 551 16.62 -30.17 -7.59
N ASN A 552 16.57 -29.23 -6.66
CA ASN A 552 17.59 -28.19 -6.52
C ASN A 552 18.72 -28.63 -5.56
N ARG A 553 19.93 -28.14 -5.82
CA ARG A 553 21.11 -28.25 -4.95
C ARG A 553 21.91 -26.96 -5.01
N THR A 554 22.72 -26.72 -3.98
CA THR A 554 23.66 -25.60 -3.94
C THR A 554 25.01 -26.08 -4.50
N ALA A 555 25.44 -25.53 -5.63
CA ALA A 555 26.80 -25.72 -6.10
C ALA A 555 27.71 -24.68 -5.41
N CYS A 556 28.69 -25.16 -4.65
CA CYS A 556 29.63 -24.38 -3.86
C CYS A 556 30.98 -24.27 -4.57
N ALA A 557 31.64 -23.12 -4.49
CA ALA A 557 33.01 -22.90 -4.96
C ALA A 557 33.99 -22.77 -3.78
N HIS A 558 35.10 -23.52 -3.83
CA HIS A 558 36.17 -23.41 -2.84
C HIS A 558 37.11 -22.25 -3.18
N TRP A 559 37.30 -21.30 -2.26
CA TRP A 559 38.26 -20.20 -2.41
C TRP A 559 38.70 -19.62 -1.07
N SER A 560 39.97 -19.19 -0.96
CA SER A 560 40.57 -18.61 0.23
C SER A 560 40.41 -19.45 1.52
N GLY A 561 40.45 -20.78 1.38
CA GLY A 561 40.26 -21.75 2.47
C GLY A 561 38.81 -21.96 2.90
N ASN A 562 37.83 -21.39 2.19
CA ASN A 562 36.41 -21.62 2.43
C ASN A 562 35.79 -22.43 1.28
N CYS A 563 35.36 -23.66 1.60
CA CYS A 563 34.73 -24.61 0.68
C CYS A 563 33.46 -24.11 -0.04
N CYS A 564 32.82 -23.04 0.44
CA CYS A 564 31.63 -22.46 -0.20
C CYS A 564 31.64 -20.92 -0.10
N LEU A 565 32.76 -20.28 -0.48
CA LEU A 565 32.87 -18.82 -0.45
C LEU A 565 31.91 -18.14 -1.46
N TRP A 566 31.66 -18.81 -2.58
CA TRP A 566 30.59 -18.47 -3.52
C TRP A 566 29.70 -19.69 -3.76
N SER A 567 28.43 -19.46 -4.10
CA SER A 567 27.52 -20.52 -4.50
C SER A 567 26.46 -20.07 -5.49
N THR A 568 25.85 -21.05 -6.17
CA THR A 568 24.67 -20.86 -7.01
C THR A 568 23.75 -22.07 -6.93
N THR A 569 22.47 -21.89 -7.27
CA THR A 569 21.51 -23.00 -7.36
C THR A 569 21.69 -23.72 -8.69
N VAL A 570 21.94 -25.03 -8.64
CA VAL A 570 21.86 -25.94 -9.79
C VAL A 570 20.64 -26.84 -9.63
N PHE A 571 20.03 -27.23 -10.73
CA PHE A 571 18.98 -28.26 -10.73
C PHE A 571 19.56 -29.58 -11.24
N ILE A 572 19.16 -30.70 -10.67
CA ILE A 572 19.69 -32.02 -11.01
C ILE A 572 18.52 -32.99 -11.20
N LYS A 573 18.59 -33.82 -12.24
CA LYS A 573 17.66 -34.95 -12.46
C LYS A 573 18.45 -36.24 -12.66
N ALA A 574 17.96 -37.33 -12.07
CA ALA A 574 18.43 -38.68 -12.37
C ALA A 574 17.70 -39.24 -13.59
N CYS A 575 18.42 -39.90 -14.49
CA CYS A 575 17.89 -40.36 -15.77
C CYS A 575 17.95 -41.89 -15.92
N LEU A 576 17.01 -42.44 -16.69
CA LEU A 576 17.01 -43.85 -17.06
C LEU A 576 18.31 -44.21 -17.78
N GLY A 577 19.01 -45.24 -17.29
CA GLY A 577 20.40 -45.53 -17.66
C GLY A 577 21.45 -45.09 -16.62
N GLY A 578 21.04 -44.59 -15.44
CA GLY A 578 21.91 -44.43 -14.26
C GLY A 578 22.80 -43.17 -14.23
N TYR A 579 22.64 -42.28 -15.21
CA TYR A 579 23.35 -41.01 -15.29
C TYR A 579 22.50 -39.85 -14.76
N HIS A 580 23.13 -38.70 -14.57
CA HIS A 580 22.50 -37.46 -14.09
C HIS A 580 22.65 -36.34 -15.10
N VAL A 581 21.68 -35.43 -15.12
CA VAL A 581 21.72 -34.18 -15.91
C VAL A 581 21.58 -32.98 -14.97
N TYR A 582 22.28 -31.90 -15.31
CA TYR A 582 22.52 -30.74 -14.44
C TYR A 582 22.13 -29.46 -15.18
N LYS A 583 21.20 -28.67 -14.63
CA LYS A 583 20.89 -27.32 -15.11
C LYS A 583 21.94 -26.38 -14.52
N LEU A 584 22.98 -26.11 -15.29
CA LEU A 584 24.09 -25.25 -14.89
C LEU A 584 23.75 -23.78 -15.15
N ASN A 585 24.34 -22.91 -14.34
CA ASN A 585 24.19 -21.47 -14.42
C ASN A 585 25.54 -20.78 -14.65
N ARG A 586 25.51 -19.59 -15.26
CA ARG A 586 26.71 -18.85 -15.65
C ARG A 586 27.54 -18.48 -14.42
N THR A 587 28.83 -18.83 -14.40
CA THR A 587 29.72 -18.37 -13.34
C THR A 587 30.05 -16.87 -13.49
N PRO A 588 30.14 -16.09 -12.39
CA PRO A 588 30.19 -14.62 -12.45
C PRO A 588 31.56 -14.07 -12.84
N VAL A 589 32.63 -14.83 -12.61
CA VAL A 589 34.02 -14.48 -12.97
C VAL A 589 34.72 -15.70 -13.55
N CYS A 590 35.73 -15.49 -14.39
CA CYS A 590 36.44 -16.57 -15.09
C CYS A 590 37.47 -17.31 -14.20
N HIS A 591 37.07 -17.69 -13.00
CA HIS A 591 37.90 -18.45 -12.05
C HIS A 591 37.18 -19.68 -11.47
N LEU A 592 35.97 -19.98 -11.95
CA LEU A 592 35.10 -21.04 -11.43
C LEU A 592 34.70 -22.04 -12.53
N THR A 593 34.77 -23.34 -12.22
CA THR A 593 34.27 -24.43 -13.08
C THR A 593 33.55 -25.51 -12.29
N TYR A 594 32.54 -26.11 -12.90
CA TYR A 594 31.87 -27.31 -12.40
C TYR A 594 32.77 -28.54 -12.63
N CYS A 595 33.25 -29.13 -11.53
CA CYS A 595 34.15 -30.30 -11.53
C CYS A 595 33.39 -31.62 -11.71
N THR A 596 34.13 -32.67 -12.09
CA THR A 596 33.65 -34.06 -12.17
C THR A 596 34.49 -34.99 -11.31
N ASP A 597 33.85 -36.01 -10.71
CA ASP A 597 34.52 -37.00 -9.87
C ASP A 597 34.86 -38.27 -10.68
N PRO A 598 36.16 -38.59 -10.90
CA PRO A 598 36.57 -39.72 -11.72
C PRO A 598 36.33 -41.09 -11.05
N SER A 599 36.04 -41.16 -9.74
CA SER A 599 35.65 -42.42 -9.09
C SER A 599 34.31 -42.95 -9.59
N THR A 600 33.48 -42.08 -10.18
CA THR A 600 32.13 -42.41 -10.68
C THR A 600 32.12 -43.18 -12.01
N VAL A 601 33.29 -43.46 -12.60
CA VAL A 601 33.43 -44.11 -13.92
C VAL A 601 33.15 -45.62 -13.88
N SER A 602 33.09 -46.25 -12.70
CA SER A 602 32.78 -47.69 -12.55
C SER A 602 31.45 -47.94 -11.84
N ASP A 603 30.49 -48.58 -12.52
CA ASP A 603 29.71 -49.65 -11.89
C ASP A 603 28.98 -50.58 -12.89
N SER A 604 28.62 -51.79 -12.41
CA SER A 604 27.90 -52.83 -13.18
C SER A 604 26.42 -52.90 -12.77
N PRO A 605 25.47 -53.15 -13.69
CA PRO A 605 24.06 -53.26 -13.33
C PRO A 605 23.75 -54.44 -12.40
N THR A 606 22.85 -54.20 -11.45
CA THR A 606 22.10 -55.18 -10.66
C THR A 606 20.75 -55.46 -11.33
N CYS A 607 20.23 -56.69 -11.18
CA CYS A 607 18.96 -57.12 -11.78
C CYS A 607 17.86 -57.28 -10.71
N ALA A 608 16.61 -57.06 -11.09
CA ALA A 608 15.45 -57.24 -10.22
C ALA A 608 15.06 -58.73 -10.04
N ALA A 609 14.19 -59.02 -9.07
CA ALA A 609 13.89 -60.39 -8.62
C ALA A 609 13.08 -61.26 -9.60
N ASP A 610 12.41 -60.65 -10.58
CA ASP A 610 11.69 -61.26 -11.70
C ASP A 610 12.54 -61.39 -12.98
N GLU A 611 13.77 -60.85 -12.95
CA GLU A 611 14.75 -60.92 -14.03
C GLU A 611 15.93 -61.85 -13.67
N VAL A 612 16.65 -62.31 -14.70
CA VAL A 612 17.82 -63.19 -14.60
C VAL A 612 19.01 -62.51 -15.26
N LYS A 613 20.14 -62.47 -14.56
CA LYS A 613 21.41 -61.96 -15.10
C LYS A 613 21.97 -62.93 -16.14
N LYS A 614 22.18 -62.44 -17.36
CA LYS A 614 22.68 -63.21 -18.51
C LYS A 614 23.86 -62.49 -19.15
N SER A 615 24.88 -63.24 -19.57
CA SER A 615 26.03 -62.68 -20.29
C SER A 615 25.79 -62.73 -21.79
N ILE A 616 25.95 -61.59 -22.47
CA ILE A 616 25.84 -61.45 -23.93
C ILE A 616 27.03 -60.63 -24.40
N ASN A 617 27.86 -61.21 -25.27
CA ASN A 617 29.07 -60.57 -25.83
C ASN A 617 29.98 -59.91 -24.76
N GLY A 618 30.20 -60.60 -23.63
CA GLY A 618 31.02 -60.11 -22.51
C GLY A 618 30.37 -59.04 -21.63
N THR A 619 29.17 -58.57 -21.98
CA THR A 619 28.41 -57.60 -21.19
C THR A 619 27.28 -58.32 -20.44
N TYR A 620 27.05 -57.97 -19.17
CA TYR A 620 25.93 -58.53 -18.41
C TYR A 620 24.66 -57.71 -18.62
N GLN A 621 23.55 -58.40 -18.89
CA GLN A 621 22.21 -57.82 -19.05
C GLN A 621 21.19 -58.60 -18.21
N CYS A 622 20.06 -57.96 -17.91
CA CYS A 622 18.96 -58.55 -17.14
C CYS A 622 17.83 -58.96 -18.10
N GLN A 623 17.35 -60.21 -18.01
CA GLN A 623 16.32 -60.76 -18.89
C GLN A 623 15.19 -61.42 -18.06
N CYS A 624 13.94 -61.08 -18.36
CA CYS A 624 12.76 -61.60 -17.67
C CYS A 624 12.69 -63.14 -17.64
N LYS A 625 12.36 -63.70 -16.48
CA LYS A 625 12.04 -65.12 -16.31
C LYS A 625 10.80 -65.50 -17.12
N ASP A 626 10.71 -66.78 -17.49
CA ASP A 626 9.58 -67.30 -18.27
C ASP A 626 8.23 -67.25 -17.52
N GLU A 627 8.25 -67.25 -16.18
CA GLU A 627 7.06 -67.16 -15.32
C GLU A 627 6.33 -65.80 -15.35
N TYR A 628 6.99 -64.73 -15.84
CA TYR A 628 6.43 -63.38 -15.96
C TYR A 628 6.19 -62.95 -17.42
N LYS A 629 6.20 -63.90 -18.36
CA LYS A 629 5.89 -63.68 -19.78
C LYS A 629 4.40 -63.89 -20.03
N VAL A 630 3.79 -63.00 -20.81
CA VAL A 630 2.38 -63.07 -21.23
C VAL A 630 2.28 -63.07 -22.75
N SER A 631 1.23 -63.70 -23.31
CA SER A 631 1.06 -63.91 -24.74
C SER A 631 0.07 -62.96 -25.43
N ALA A 632 -0.82 -62.34 -24.66
CA ALA A 632 -1.81 -61.39 -25.15
C ALA A 632 -2.12 -60.26 -24.14
N LEU A 633 -2.56 -59.09 -24.64
CA LEU A 633 -3.04 -57.97 -23.82
C LEU A 633 -4.07 -58.40 -22.76
N SER A 634 -4.97 -59.31 -23.13
CA SER A 634 -6.04 -59.83 -22.27
C SER A 634 -5.56 -60.59 -21.02
N GLU A 635 -4.27 -60.92 -20.91
CA GLU A 635 -3.66 -61.57 -19.74
C GLU A 635 -3.21 -60.55 -18.67
N ILE A 636 -2.95 -59.29 -19.03
CA ILE A 636 -2.48 -58.26 -18.10
C ILE A 636 -3.56 -57.95 -17.05
N ARG A 637 -3.20 -58.00 -15.77
CA ARG A 637 -4.06 -57.63 -14.64
C ARG A 637 -3.33 -56.63 -13.74
N PRO A 638 -3.57 -55.31 -13.87
CA PRO A 638 -2.93 -54.34 -12.99
C PRO A 638 -3.56 -54.37 -11.60
N THR A 639 -2.72 -54.20 -10.56
CA THR A 639 -3.20 -53.98 -9.20
C THR A 639 -3.68 -52.54 -9.06
N LEU A 640 -4.90 -52.33 -8.57
CA LEU A 640 -5.45 -51.00 -8.30
C LEU A 640 -5.35 -50.68 -6.80
N THR A 641 -4.77 -49.52 -6.49
CA THR A 641 -4.64 -49.01 -5.11
C THR A 641 -5.21 -47.60 -5.03
N CYS A 642 -6.13 -47.37 -4.10
CA CYS A 642 -6.71 -46.07 -3.82
C CYS A 642 -5.88 -45.35 -2.75
N GLU A 643 -5.24 -44.24 -3.11
CA GLU A 643 -4.45 -43.40 -2.19
C GLU A 643 -5.23 -42.12 -1.87
N ASN A 644 -4.79 -41.31 -0.88
CA ASN A 644 -5.56 -40.12 -0.45
C ASN A 644 -5.61 -38.98 -1.49
N GLN A 645 -4.73 -39.00 -2.49
CA GLN A 645 -4.61 -37.94 -3.51
C GLN A 645 -4.58 -38.48 -4.95
N ALA A 646 -4.47 -39.80 -5.14
CA ALA A 646 -4.39 -40.43 -6.46
C ALA A 646 -5.00 -41.84 -6.48
N VAL A 647 -5.45 -42.27 -7.66
CA VAL A 647 -5.67 -43.69 -7.98
C VAL A 647 -4.41 -44.22 -8.65
N ARG A 648 -3.84 -45.30 -8.10
CA ARG A 648 -2.65 -45.96 -8.64
C ARG A 648 -3.03 -47.27 -9.34
N ALA A 649 -2.55 -47.46 -10.56
CA ALA A 649 -2.61 -48.73 -11.29
C ALA A 649 -1.18 -49.27 -11.49
N THR A 650 -0.90 -50.46 -10.99
CA THR A 650 0.45 -51.05 -10.98
C THR A 650 0.55 -52.25 -11.90
N PHE A 651 1.52 -52.22 -12.82
CA PHE A 651 1.82 -53.24 -13.83
C PHE A 651 3.19 -53.86 -13.56
N GLN A 652 3.39 -55.13 -13.93
CA GLN A 652 4.70 -55.79 -13.90
C GLN A 652 5.50 -55.46 -15.17
N LYS A 653 6.76 -55.05 -15.03
CA LYS A 653 7.58 -54.67 -16.19
C LYS A 653 7.85 -55.83 -17.12
N CYS A 654 8.08 -57.04 -16.61
CA CYS A 654 8.32 -58.19 -17.48
C CYS A 654 7.12 -58.59 -18.35
N GLN A 655 5.89 -58.35 -17.90
CA GLN A 655 4.70 -58.55 -18.72
C GLN A 655 4.65 -57.55 -19.89
N LEU A 656 4.83 -56.26 -19.61
CA LEU A 656 4.86 -55.20 -20.62
C LEU A 656 6.02 -55.37 -21.63
N LYS A 657 7.23 -55.68 -21.14
CA LYS A 657 8.41 -55.97 -21.97
C LYS A 657 8.19 -57.16 -22.92
N THR A 658 7.43 -58.18 -22.50
CA THR A 658 7.18 -59.39 -23.32
C THR A 658 6.31 -59.08 -24.53
N LEU A 659 5.32 -58.20 -24.37
CA LEU A 659 4.42 -57.75 -25.45
C LEU A 659 4.96 -56.54 -26.23
N ASN A 660 6.22 -56.13 -25.97
CA ASN A 660 6.85 -54.95 -26.56
C ASN A 660 6.04 -53.64 -26.36
N ILE A 661 5.27 -53.55 -25.27
CA ILE A 661 4.44 -52.37 -24.95
C ILE A 661 5.37 -51.27 -24.41
N ASP A 662 5.46 -50.16 -25.13
CA ASP A 662 6.10 -48.95 -24.62
C ASP A 662 5.25 -48.38 -23.48
N VAL A 663 5.90 -48.06 -22.36
CA VAL A 663 5.29 -47.41 -21.20
C VAL A 663 4.66 -46.07 -21.58
N GLN A 664 5.23 -45.37 -22.57
CA GLN A 664 4.72 -44.09 -23.08
C GLN A 664 3.46 -44.24 -23.96
N SER A 665 3.16 -45.46 -24.42
CA SER A 665 1.89 -45.76 -25.13
C SER A 665 0.69 -45.85 -24.17
N ILE A 666 0.93 -46.09 -22.88
CA ILE A 666 -0.13 -46.21 -21.88
C ILE A 666 -0.67 -44.82 -21.56
N ASN A 667 -1.95 -44.59 -21.84
CA ASN A 667 -2.56 -43.26 -21.76
C ASN A 667 -3.86 -43.26 -20.95
N LEU A 668 -4.13 -42.16 -20.24
CA LEU A 668 -5.48 -41.86 -19.76
C LEU A 668 -6.31 -41.21 -20.88
N LYS A 669 -7.63 -41.08 -20.64
CA LYS A 669 -8.56 -40.32 -21.49
C LYS A 669 -8.09 -38.89 -21.82
N ASN A 670 -7.17 -38.33 -21.02
CA ASN A 670 -6.33 -37.18 -21.39
C ASN A 670 -4.85 -37.57 -21.24
N SER A 671 -4.12 -37.60 -22.36
CA SER A 671 -2.78 -38.19 -22.50
C SER A 671 -1.64 -37.45 -21.79
N ARG A 672 -1.85 -36.23 -21.29
CA ARG A 672 -0.79 -35.37 -20.72
C ARG A 672 -0.84 -35.26 -19.18
N CYS A 673 -1.51 -36.20 -18.51
CA CYS A 673 -2.04 -35.94 -17.17
C CYS A 673 -2.03 -37.19 -16.27
N PHE A 674 -0.85 -37.78 -16.06
CA PHE A 674 -0.65 -38.82 -15.05
C PHE A 674 0.82 -38.83 -14.62
N LEU A 675 1.08 -39.33 -13.41
CA LEU A 675 2.44 -39.56 -12.93
C LEU A 675 2.80 -41.03 -13.13
N TYR A 676 3.78 -41.29 -13.98
CA TYR A 676 4.48 -42.56 -14.02
C TYR A 676 5.46 -42.64 -12.84
N LYS A 677 5.51 -43.79 -12.18
CA LYS A 677 6.49 -44.13 -11.14
C LYS A 677 6.99 -45.55 -11.36
N GLU A 678 8.23 -45.65 -11.84
CA GLU A 678 8.95 -46.92 -11.93
C GLU A 678 9.50 -47.33 -10.56
N ASP A 679 9.42 -48.61 -10.23
CA ASP A 679 10.13 -49.21 -9.10
C ASP A 679 11.04 -50.33 -9.62
N ASN A 680 12.35 -50.18 -9.38
CA ASN A 680 13.38 -51.12 -9.81
C ASN A 680 13.65 -52.23 -8.78
N THR A 681 13.09 -52.11 -7.57
CA THR A 681 13.20 -53.13 -6.51
C THR A 681 12.12 -54.21 -6.66
N THR A 682 10.89 -53.81 -7.00
CA THR A 682 9.77 -54.72 -7.31
C THR A 682 9.59 -55.00 -8.81
N ASN A 683 10.37 -54.33 -9.66
CA ASN A 683 10.23 -54.29 -11.13
C ASN A 683 8.80 -53.98 -11.62
N THR A 684 8.14 -53.03 -10.96
CA THR A 684 6.80 -52.57 -11.36
C THR A 684 6.81 -51.18 -11.97
N ILE A 685 5.76 -50.87 -12.72
CA ILE A 685 5.41 -49.52 -13.14
C ILE A 685 4.06 -49.18 -12.52
N SER A 686 4.03 -48.12 -11.71
CA SER A 686 2.82 -47.52 -11.18
C SER A 686 2.42 -46.32 -12.04
N ILE A 687 1.14 -46.21 -12.40
CA ILE A 687 0.55 -45.04 -13.06
C ILE A 687 -0.45 -44.42 -12.08
N LEU A 688 -0.22 -43.15 -11.72
CA LEU A 688 -1.00 -42.42 -10.74
C LEU A 688 -1.86 -41.35 -11.44
N SER A 689 -3.18 -41.50 -11.37
CA SER A 689 -4.17 -40.50 -11.79
C SER A 689 -4.59 -39.67 -10.58
N PRO A 690 -4.43 -38.33 -10.57
CA PRO A 690 -4.81 -37.50 -9.43
C PRO A 690 -6.33 -37.46 -9.21
N LEU A 691 -6.76 -37.30 -7.95
CA LEU A 691 -8.17 -37.21 -7.53
C LEU A 691 -8.69 -35.77 -7.63
N GLN A 692 -8.77 -35.21 -8.83
CA GLN A 692 -9.31 -33.86 -9.07
C GLN A 692 -10.28 -33.87 -10.26
N MET A 693 -11.45 -33.24 -10.10
CA MET A 693 -12.49 -33.20 -11.14
C MET A 693 -11.99 -32.48 -12.39
N ASP A 694 -12.38 -32.97 -13.58
CA ASP A 694 -12.01 -32.52 -14.93
C ASP A 694 -10.51 -32.56 -15.28
N ARG A 695 -9.62 -32.51 -14.28
CA ARG A 695 -8.20 -32.80 -14.46
C ARG A 695 -8.06 -34.24 -14.95
N CYS A 696 -7.23 -34.44 -15.98
CA CYS A 696 -6.88 -35.75 -16.51
C CYS A 696 -8.05 -36.61 -17.05
N GLY A 697 -9.21 -36.00 -17.31
CA GLY A 697 -10.43 -36.72 -17.71
C GLY A 697 -11.12 -37.48 -16.56
N MET A 698 -10.73 -37.22 -15.31
CA MET A 698 -11.32 -37.80 -14.10
C MET A 698 -12.78 -37.35 -13.93
N GLN A 699 -13.68 -38.32 -13.80
CA GLN A 699 -15.11 -38.09 -13.59
C GLN A 699 -15.50 -38.34 -12.13
N LEU A 700 -16.14 -37.34 -11.53
CA LEU A 700 -16.60 -37.35 -10.15
C LEU A 700 -18.06 -37.83 -10.07
N ILE A 701 -18.34 -38.83 -9.24
CA ILE A 701 -19.70 -39.32 -8.97
C ILE A 701 -19.96 -39.19 -7.46
N ARG A 702 -20.78 -38.21 -7.07
CA ARG A 702 -21.16 -37.94 -5.67
C ARG A 702 -22.50 -38.61 -5.34
N ASN A 703 -22.56 -39.26 -4.18
CA ASN A 703 -23.82 -39.56 -3.49
C ASN A 703 -23.78 -38.94 -2.07
N ASP A 704 -24.85 -39.10 -1.30
CA ASP A 704 -25.03 -38.40 -0.01
C ASP A 704 -24.05 -38.84 1.10
N THR A 705 -23.29 -39.91 0.89
CA THR A 705 -22.37 -40.48 1.90
C THR A 705 -20.94 -40.70 1.37
N HIS A 706 -20.79 -40.88 0.06
CA HIS A 706 -19.53 -41.25 -0.59
C HIS A 706 -19.33 -40.52 -1.91
N VAL A 707 -18.05 -40.36 -2.28
CA VAL A 707 -17.61 -39.81 -3.56
C VAL A 707 -16.77 -40.87 -4.29
N THR A 708 -17.18 -41.21 -5.51
CA THR A 708 -16.46 -42.14 -6.38
C THR A 708 -15.74 -41.35 -7.46
N TYR A 709 -14.42 -41.46 -7.49
CA TYR A 709 -13.57 -40.95 -8.56
C TYR A 709 -13.37 -42.04 -9.60
N THR A 710 -13.65 -41.74 -10.87
CA THR A 710 -13.55 -42.71 -11.97
C THR A 710 -12.76 -42.15 -13.15
N ASN A 711 -11.87 -42.96 -13.72
CA ASN A 711 -11.14 -42.63 -14.94
C ASN A 711 -10.95 -43.91 -15.79
N THR A 712 -10.39 -43.79 -16.98
CA THR A 712 -10.10 -44.94 -17.85
C THR A 712 -8.74 -44.77 -18.50
N LEU A 713 -8.00 -45.88 -18.49
CA LEU A 713 -6.62 -46.03 -18.92
C LEU A 713 -6.58 -47.05 -20.07
N TYR A 714 -5.82 -46.74 -21.11
CA TYR A 714 -5.81 -47.41 -22.40
C TYR A 714 -4.37 -47.87 -22.72
N LEU A 715 -4.21 -49.09 -23.21
CA LEU A 715 -2.92 -49.64 -23.65
C LEU A 715 -3.05 -50.25 -25.06
N SER A 716 -2.02 -50.09 -25.87
CA SER A 716 -1.88 -50.67 -27.22
C SER A 716 -0.50 -51.35 -27.35
N MET A 717 -0.32 -52.20 -28.37
CA MET A 717 0.96 -52.92 -28.62
C MET A 717 1.87 -52.29 -29.68
N GLU A 718 1.54 -51.11 -30.22
CA GLU A 718 2.33 -50.46 -31.26
C GLU A 718 3.10 -49.23 -30.74
N SER A 719 4.38 -49.15 -31.08
CA SER A 719 5.31 -48.12 -30.62
C SER A 719 5.35 -46.91 -31.55
N GLY A 720 5.05 -45.72 -31.03
CA GLY A 720 5.44 -44.44 -31.61
C GLY A 720 4.54 -43.82 -32.69
N ASP A 721 3.59 -44.56 -33.26
CA ASP A 721 2.65 -44.03 -34.26
C ASP A 721 1.33 -43.54 -33.62
N LEU A 722 0.79 -42.42 -34.14
CA LEU A 722 -0.43 -41.75 -33.62
C LEU A 722 -1.75 -42.46 -33.98
N ILE A 723 -1.71 -43.72 -34.44
CA ILE A 723 -2.84 -44.40 -35.07
C ILE A 723 -2.88 -45.87 -34.63
N ILE A 724 -3.92 -46.26 -33.89
CA ILE A 724 -4.13 -47.65 -33.45
C ILE A 724 -4.66 -48.48 -34.62
N ARG A 725 -4.05 -49.65 -34.87
CA ARG A 725 -4.57 -50.66 -35.84
C ARG A 725 -4.93 -52.01 -35.22
N ASN A 726 -4.47 -52.29 -34.00
CA ASN A 726 -4.60 -53.58 -33.31
C ASN A 726 -5.51 -53.48 -32.08
N GLU A 727 -5.58 -54.54 -31.26
CA GLU A 727 -6.39 -54.59 -30.04
C GLU A 727 -5.93 -53.56 -28.97
N GLU A 728 -6.90 -53.04 -28.21
CA GLU A 728 -6.70 -52.08 -27.12
C GLU A 728 -7.17 -52.68 -25.78
N LEU A 729 -6.34 -52.56 -24.73
CA LEU A 729 -6.71 -52.95 -23.37
C LEU A 729 -7.24 -51.74 -22.59
N VAL A 730 -8.51 -51.81 -22.17
CA VAL A 730 -9.21 -50.73 -21.46
C VAL A 730 -9.34 -51.06 -19.96
N VAL A 731 -8.55 -50.37 -19.14
CA VAL A 731 -8.53 -50.52 -17.67
C VAL A 731 -9.36 -49.39 -17.03
N LYS A 732 -10.44 -49.76 -16.32
CA LYS A 732 -11.26 -48.81 -15.56
C LYS A 732 -10.66 -48.55 -14.18
N LEU A 733 -10.37 -47.29 -13.89
CA LEU A 733 -9.90 -46.82 -12.58
C LEU A 733 -11.13 -46.34 -11.79
N SER A 734 -11.31 -46.83 -10.57
CA SER A 734 -12.46 -46.47 -9.73
C SER A 734 -12.11 -46.57 -8.25
N CYS A 735 -12.19 -45.45 -7.52
CA CYS A 735 -11.92 -45.38 -6.08
C CYS A 735 -13.03 -44.60 -5.36
N THR A 736 -13.53 -45.14 -4.25
CA THR A 736 -14.65 -44.57 -3.48
C THR A 736 -14.18 -44.17 -2.10
N TYR A 737 -14.49 -42.93 -1.70
CA TYR A 737 -14.10 -42.33 -0.43
C TYR A 737 -15.35 -41.85 0.32
N GLN A 738 -15.35 -41.93 1.64
CA GLN A 738 -16.44 -41.39 2.46
C GLN A 738 -16.36 -39.85 2.51
N LEU A 739 -17.50 -39.17 2.34
CA LEU A 739 -17.55 -37.72 2.34
C LEU A 739 -17.30 -37.16 3.76
N ASN A 740 -16.43 -36.15 3.86
CA ASN A 740 -16.09 -35.45 5.10
C ASN A 740 -15.59 -34.02 4.79
N MET A 741 -15.38 -33.17 5.80
CA MET A 741 -14.93 -31.76 5.63
C MET A 741 -13.75 -31.57 4.66
N GLN A 742 -12.67 -32.35 4.80
CA GLN A 742 -11.46 -32.24 3.98
C GLN A 742 -11.72 -32.66 2.52
N VAL A 743 -12.46 -33.76 2.32
CA VAL A 743 -12.89 -34.21 0.98
C VAL A 743 -13.88 -33.22 0.34
N SER A 744 -14.71 -32.55 1.16
CA SER A 744 -15.72 -31.59 0.69
C SER A 744 -15.09 -30.30 0.15
N LEU A 745 -13.97 -29.86 0.73
CA LEU A 745 -13.17 -28.77 0.16
C LEU A 745 -12.48 -29.19 -1.14
N ASN A 746 -11.87 -30.38 -1.16
CA ASN A 746 -11.15 -30.88 -2.34
C ASN A 746 -12.06 -31.24 -3.54
N THR A 747 -13.38 -31.30 -3.35
CA THR A 747 -14.37 -31.51 -4.41
C THR A 747 -14.95 -30.21 -5.00
N VAL A 748 -14.53 -29.05 -4.49
CA VAL A 748 -15.06 -27.73 -4.87
C VAL A 748 -14.00 -26.91 -5.61
N LEU A 749 -14.39 -26.22 -6.69
CA LEU A 749 -13.46 -25.49 -7.57
C LEU A 749 -12.94 -24.18 -6.95
N HIS A 750 -13.81 -23.43 -6.26
CA HIS A 750 -13.49 -22.15 -5.64
C HIS A 750 -14.07 -22.06 -4.21
N PRO A 751 -13.54 -22.84 -3.26
CA PRO A 751 -14.08 -22.92 -1.90
C PRO A 751 -13.86 -21.63 -1.10
N PHE A 752 -14.84 -21.26 -0.28
CA PHE A 752 -14.76 -20.13 0.63
C PHE A 752 -14.00 -20.52 1.91
N VAL A 753 -12.67 -20.52 1.81
CA VAL A 753 -11.73 -21.06 2.82
C VAL A 753 -10.53 -20.12 3.05
N SER A 754 -9.98 -20.16 4.27
CA SER A 754 -8.69 -19.59 4.65
C SER A 754 -7.78 -20.70 5.19
N SER A 755 -6.48 -20.59 4.95
CA SER A 755 -5.47 -21.58 5.36
C SER A 755 -4.24 -20.90 5.98
N THR A 756 -3.66 -21.49 7.02
CA THR A 756 -2.37 -21.06 7.60
C THR A 756 -1.46 -22.25 7.89
N ASN A 757 -0.15 -22.08 7.70
CA ASN A 757 0.84 -23.13 7.90
C ASN A 757 1.44 -23.03 9.30
N ILE A 758 1.51 -24.17 9.99
CA ILE A 758 1.96 -24.29 11.38
C ILE A 758 3.16 -25.24 11.41
N SER A 759 4.29 -24.78 11.93
CA SER A 759 5.53 -25.57 12.06
C SER A 759 5.87 -25.79 13.52
N ILE A 760 5.73 -27.02 14.02
CA ILE A 760 6.10 -27.38 15.39
C ILE A 760 7.50 -27.97 15.39
N GLY A 761 8.37 -27.50 16.29
CA GLY A 761 9.73 -27.97 16.44
C GLY A 761 9.81 -29.45 16.81
N GLY A 762 10.11 -30.30 15.82
CA GLY A 762 10.41 -31.73 16.00
C GLY A 762 9.35 -32.71 15.48
N THR A 763 8.14 -32.28 15.12
CA THR A 763 7.07 -33.19 14.66
C THR A 763 6.58 -32.96 13.23
N GLY A 764 6.71 -31.76 12.66
CA GLY A 764 6.46 -31.53 11.23
C GLY A 764 5.83 -30.18 10.90
N GLN A 765 5.37 -30.08 9.64
CA GLN A 765 4.49 -29.00 9.18
C GLN A 765 3.06 -29.50 9.06
N PHE A 766 2.13 -28.66 9.52
CA PHE A 766 0.68 -28.84 9.41
C PHE A 766 0.10 -27.62 8.69
N THR A 767 -1.07 -27.79 8.06
CA THR A 767 -1.87 -26.66 7.55
C THR A 767 -3.22 -26.68 8.24
N ALA A 768 -3.58 -25.58 8.89
CA ALA A 768 -4.91 -25.39 9.46
C ALA A 768 -5.80 -24.64 8.47
N TYR A 769 -7.02 -25.13 8.29
CA TYR A 769 -8.03 -24.56 7.38
C TYR A 769 -9.26 -24.10 8.18
N MET A 770 -9.87 -22.98 7.79
CA MET A 770 -11.20 -22.54 8.24
C MET A 770 -12.08 -22.27 7.02
N ALA A 771 -13.26 -22.90 6.96
CA ALA A 771 -14.21 -22.76 5.86
C ALA A 771 -15.65 -22.56 6.34
N LEU A 772 -16.48 -21.93 5.49
CA LEU A 772 -17.92 -21.76 5.70
C LEU A 772 -18.71 -22.83 4.95
N TYR A 773 -19.64 -23.49 5.65
CA TYR A 773 -20.44 -24.60 5.13
C TYR A 773 -21.93 -24.25 5.07
N LYS A 774 -22.62 -24.83 4.09
CA LYS A 774 -24.06 -24.67 3.80
C LYS A 774 -24.95 -25.53 4.71
N ASP A 775 -24.39 -26.57 5.33
CA ASP A 775 -25.12 -27.59 6.09
C ASP A 775 -24.47 -27.92 7.45
N ASN A 776 -25.28 -28.46 8.38
CA ASN A 776 -24.84 -28.84 9.73
C ASN A 776 -23.98 -30.12 9.79
N GLY A 777 -23.86 -30.86 8.69
CA GLY A 777 -22.94 -31.99 8.55
C GLY A 777 -21.52 -31.54 8.23
N TYR A 778 -21.34 -30.27 7.81
CA TYR A 778 -20.09 -29.72 7.28
C TYR A 778 -19.62 -30.48 6.01
N LEU A 779 -20.55 -30.76 5.09
CA LEU A 779 -20.33 -31.57 3.88
C LEU A 779 -20.45 -30.81 2.54
N SER A 780 -20.87 -29.55 2.58
CA SER A 780 -21.04 -28.70 1.40
C SER A 780 -20.52 -27.28 1.70
N VAL A 781 -19.42 -26.88 1.05
CA VAL A 781 -18.76 -25.58 1.29
C VAL A 781 -19.45 -24.45 0.50
N TYR A 782 -19.38 -23.20 0.95
CA TYR A 782 -19.69 -22.04 0.10
C TYR A 782 -18.63 -21.78 -0.96
N GLU A 783 -19.01 -21.06 -2.02
CA GLU A 783 -18.23 -20.87 -3.24
C GLU A 783 -18.30 -19.43 -3.73
N GLY A 784 -17.23 -18.94 -4.36
CA GLY A 784 -17.12 -17.58 -4.89
C GLY A 784 -16.39 -16.61 -3.95
N ALA A 785 -16.45 -15.31 -4.27
CA ALA A 785 -15.70 -14.25 -3.58
C ALA A 785 -16.50 -13.46 -2.51
N GLU A 786 -17.83 -13.54 -2.52
CA GLU A 786 -18.75 -12.94 -1.54
C GLU A 786 -19.90 -13.93 -1.31
N VAL A 787 -20.34 -14.08 -0.06
CA VAL A 787 -21.48 -14.98 0.28
C VAL A 787 -22.66 -14.14 0.77
N LEU A 788 -23.74 -14.08 -0.02
CA LEU A 788 -25.00 -13.41 0.37
C LEU A 788 -25.89 -14.37 1.16
N LEU A 789 -26.35 -13.95 2.35
CA LEU A 789 -27.17 -14.77 3.25
C LEU A 789 -28.32 -13.98 3.89
N SER A 790 -29.44 -14.67 4.13
CA SER A 790 -30.60 -14.11 4.85
C SER A 790 -30.30 -13.94 6.34
N SER A 791 -31.02 -13.06 7.04
CA SER A 791 -30.96 -12.95 8.51
C SER A 791 -31.44 -14.21 9.25
N SER A 792 -32.12 -15.14 8.56
CA SER A 792 -32.52 -16.47 9.06
C SER A 792 -31.50 -17.57 8.76
N SER A 793 -30.44 -17.29 8.00
CA SER A 793 -29.41 -18.28 7.65
C SER A 793 -28.50 -18.54 8.86
N ILE A 794 -28.13 -19.81 9.06
CA ILE A 794 -27.11 -20.21 10.04
C ILE A 794 -25.76 -20.31 9.32
N LEU A 795 -24.73 -19.73 9.93
CA LEU A 795 -23.34 -19.85 9.51
C LEU A 795 -22.74 -21.10 10.16
N TYR A 796 -22.34 -22.10 9.37
CA TYR A 796 -21.60 -23.27 9.88
C TYR A 796 -20.11 -23.10 9.61
N ILE A 797 -19.30 -22.83 10.63
CA ILE A 797 -17.84 -22.61 10.52
C ILE A 797 -17.11 -23.87 10.98
N GLY A 798 -16.34 -24.47 10.08
CA GLY A 798 -15.52 -25.65 10.36
C GLY A 798 -14.04 -25.32 10.24
N VAL A 799 -13.29 -25.65 11.29
CA VAL A 799 -11.82 -25.56 11.36
C VAL A 799 -11.24 -26.97 11.44
N PHE A 800 -10.15 -27.26 10.73
CA PHE A 800 -9.45 -28.55 10.85
C PHE A 800 -7.98 -28.47 10.43
N LEU A 801 -7.20 -29.50 10.80
CA LEU A 801 -5.81 -29.67 10.40
C LEU A 801 -5.66 -30.67 9.26
N ASP A 802 -4.66 -30.41 8.41
CA ASP A 802 -4.07 -31.37 7.48
C ASP A 802 -2.56 -31.51 7.79
N GLY A 803 -1.98 -32.68 7.54
CA GLY A 803 -0.59 -32.99 7.89
C GLY A 803 -0.35 -34.44 8.32
N VAL A 804 0.89 -34.75 8.69
CA VAL A 804 1.31 -36.10 9.10
C VAL A 804 1.10 -36.30 10.60
N ASP A 805 0.47 -37.42 10.98
CA ASP A 805 0.04 -37.77 12.34
C ASP A 805 -0.79 -36.69 13.07
N LEU A 806 -2.02 -36.51 12.60
CA LEU A 806 -3.05 -35.71 13.28
C LEU A 806 -3.58 -36.35 14.59
N SER A 807 -3.10 -37.52 15.03
CA SER A 807 -3.69 -38.22 16.18
C SER A 807 -3.23 -37.69 17.53
N GLN A 808 -2.14 -36.91 17.57
CA GLN A 808 -1.59 -36.34 18.79
C GLN A 808 -2.17 -34.96 19.16
N TYR A 809 -2.69 -34.21 18.18
CA TYR A 809 -3.04 -32.80 18.37
C TYR A 809 -4.54 -32.52 18.20
N ALA A 810 -5.10 -31.75 19.13
CA ALA A 810 -6.42 -31.15 19.03
C ALA A 810 -6.36 -29.66 18.68
N VAL A 811 -7.31 -29.19 17.87
CA VAL A 811 -7.51 -27.77 17.58
C VAL A 811 -8.33 -27.15 18.70
N VAL A 812 -7.79 -26.11 19.33
CA VAL A 812 -8.53 -25.26 20.26
C VAL A 812 -8.72 -23.88 19.63
N MET A 813 -9.98 -23.52 19.38
CA MET A 813 -10.40 -22.18 18.98
C MET A 813 -10.42 -21.30 20.22
N GLY A 814 -9.50 -20.33 20.31
CA GLY A 814 -9.31 -19.44 21.46
C GLY A 814 -10.25 -18.24 21.43
N ASN A 815 -10.04 -17.31 20.49
CA ASN A 815 -10.94 -16.20 20.26
C ASN A 815 -11.45 -16.24 18.81
N CYS A 816 -12.75 -16.48 18.63
CA CYS A 816 -13.42 -16.28 17.36
C CYS A 816 -14.32 -15.05 17.45
N TYR A 817 -14.11 -14.08 16.56
CA TYR A 817 -14.83 -12.81 16.55
C TYR A 817 -15.12 -12.35 15.12
N ALA A 818 -16.01 -11.38 14.99
CA ALA A 818 -16.35 -10.76 13.72
C ALA A 818 -16.07 -9.26 13.73
N THR A 819 -15.89 -8.69 12.54
CA THR A 819 -15.68 -7.25 12.30
C THR A 819 -16.49 -6.77 11.09
N PRO A 820 -16.83 -5.47 10.99
CA PRO A 820 -17.51 -4.90 9.83
C PRO A 820 -16.58 -4.64 8.64
N SER A 821 -15.26 -4.57 8.86
CA SER A 821 -14.22 -4.40 7.84
C SER A 821 -13.28 -5.61 7.76
N SER A 822 -12.51 -5.72 6.69
CA SER A 822 -11.49 -6.76 6.51
C SER A 822 -10.23 -6.57 7.38
N ASN A 823 -10.25 -5.60 8.31
CA ASN A 823 -9.19 -5.42 9.30
C ASN A 823 -9.50 -6.29 10.53
N ALA A 824 -8.58 -7.20 10.89
CA ALA A 824 -8.69 -7.98 12.11
C ALA A 824 -8.69 -7.11 13.38
N ASP A 825 -8.07 -5.93 13.33
CA ASP A 825 -7.95 -4.97 14.43
C ASP A 825 -8.89 -3.76 14.30
N ASP A 826 -10.03 -3.95 13.63
CA ASP A 826 -11.19 -3.07 13.75
C ASP A 826 -11.63 -2.94 15.22
N PRO A 827 -11.91 -1.73 15.75
CA PRO A 827 -12.40 -1.56 17.12
C PRO A 827 -13.81 -2.17 17.35
N MET A 828 -14.61 -2.39 16.30
CA MET A 828 -15.91 -3.07 16.40
C MET A 828 -15.76 -4.60 16.29
N LYS A 829 -15.25 -5.23 17.35
CA LYS A 829 -15.15 -6.71 17.44
C LYS A 829 -16.37 -7.33 18.14
N TYR A 830 -17.10 -8.20 17.45
CA TYR A 830 -18.16 -9.03 18.04
C TYR A 830 -17.65 -10.44 18.35
N TYR A 831 -17.48 -10.78 19.63
CA TYR A 831 -16.94 -12.07 20.06
C TYR A 831 -18.01 -13.18 20.07
N ILE A 832 -17.74 -14.24 19.30
CA ILE A 832 -18.55 -15.47 19.20
C ILE A 832 -18.00 -16.52 20.17
N ILE A 833 -16.67 -16.69 20.18
CA ILE A 833 -15.91 -17.49 21.16
C ILE A 833 -14.86 -16.56 21.77
N GLN A 834 -14.73 -16.55 23.09
CA GLN A 834 -13.73 -15.75 23.81
C GLN A 834 -13.10 -16.59 24.92
N ASN A 835 -11.76 -16.63 24.97
CA ASN A 835 -11.00 -17.50 25.88
C ASN A 835 -11.49 -18.97 25.84
N SER A 836 -11.62 -19.50 24.62
CA SER A 836 -12.08 -20.85 24.27
C SER A 836 -13.54 -21.21 24.62
N CYS A 837 -14.33 -20.27 25.14
CA CYS A 837 -15.72 -20.46 25.52
C CYS A 837 -16.71 -19.64 24.66
N PRO A 838 -17.89 -20.19 24.31
CA PRO A 838 -18.90 -19.46 23.54
C PRO A 838 -19.52 -18.31 24.34
N ASN A 839 -19.85 -17.22 23.64
CA ASN A 839 -20.53 -16.06 24.21
C ASN A 839 -21.99 -16.39 24.59
N ARG A 840 -22.26 -16.53 25.90
CA ARG A 840 -23.58 -16.89 26.43
C ARG A 840 -24.65 -15.80 26.32
N GLN A 841 -24.33 -14.62 25.78
CA GLN A 841 -25.32 -13.56 25.55
C GLN A 841 -26.14 -13.78 24.26
N ASP A 842 -25.63 -14.54 23.30
CA ASP A 842 -26.33 -14.91 22.07
C ASP A 842 -26.70 -16.41 22.10
N PRO A 843 -28.00 -16.76 22.16
CA PRO A 843 -28.45 -18.16 22.17
C PRO A 843 -28.33 -18.85 20.80
N SER A 844 -27.97 -18.13 19.72
CA SER A 844 -27.73 -18.72 18.40
C SER A 844 -26.37 -19.41 18.27
N ILE A 845 -25.42 -19.11 19.18
CA ILE A 845 -24.06 -19.65 19.15
C ILE A 845 -24.05 -21.08 19.69
N THR A 846 -23.72 -22.04 18.83
CA THR A 846 -23.56 -23.45 19.20
C THR A 846 -22.18 -23.96 18.78
N VAL A 847 -21.36 -24.32 19.78
CA VAL A 847 -20.06 -24.99 19.56
C VAL A 847 -20.29 -26.49 19.69
N MET A 848 -20.10 -27.22 18.59
CA MET A 848 -20.25 -28.68 18.53
C MET A 848 -18.95 -29.40 18.89
N GLU A 849 -17.79 -28.79 18.62
CA GLU A 849 -16.48 -29.38 18.85
C GLU A 849 -15.43 -28.28 19.07
N ASN A 850 -14.70 -28.35 20.19
CA ASN A 850 -13.54 -27.50 20.45
C ASN A 850 -12.57 -28.26 21.37
N GLY A 851 -11.29 -28.39 21.00
CA GLY A 851 -10.27 -29.09 21.79
C GLY A 851 -10.47 -30.60 21.96
N ALA A 852 -11.32 -31.25 21.16
CA ALA A 852 -11.62 -32.67 21.26
C ALA A 852 -10.90 -33.55 20.21
N SER A 853 -10.58 -33.00 19.03
CA SER A 853 -9.81 -33.66 17.97
C SER A 853 -9.10 -32.62 17.11
N SER A 854 -8.45 -33.05 16.02
CA SER A 854 -7.89 -32.18 14.96
C SER A 854 -8.91 -31.32 14.18
N LYS A 855 -10.13 -31.15 14.72
CA LYS A 855 -11.28 -30.45 14.15
C LYS A 855 -11.95 -29.58 15.24
N GLY A 856 -12.38 -28.39 14.85
CA GLY A 856 -13.22 -27.49 15.63
C GLY A 856 -14.46 -27.10 14.80
N ARG A 857 -15.64 -27.09 15.41
CA ARG A 857 -16.90 -26.84 14.72
C ARG A 857 -17.82 -25.97 15.57
N PHE A 858 -18.25 -24.85 15.01
CA PHE A 858 -19.28 -24.00 15.61
C PHE A 858 -20.25 -23.45 14.56
N SER A 859 -21.38 -22.94 15.04
CA SER A 859 -22.32 -22.19 14.23
C SER A 859 -22.96 -21.04 14.99
N VAL A 860 -23.43 -20.03 14.24
CA VAL A 860 -24.05 -18.79 14.73
C VAL A 860 -25.06 -18.30 13.69
N GLN A 861 -26.11 -17.60 14.09
CA GLN A 861 -27.07 -17.02 13.13
C GLN A 861 -26.48 -15.81 12.41
N MET A 862 -26.85 -15.59 11.14
CA MET A 862 -26.34 -14.47 10.33
C MET A 862 -26.80 -13.10 10.86
N PHE A 863 -25.84 -12.25 11.20
CA PHE A 863 -26.05 -10.90 11.75
C PHE A 863 -25.54 -9.79 10.80
N LYS A 864 -25.59 -8.54 11.26
CA LYS A 864 -25.09 -7.33 10.60
C LYS A 864 -24.65 -6.34 11.67
N PHE A 865 -23.59 -5.58 11.45
CA PHE A 865 -23.17 -4.53 12.39
C PHE A 865 -24.10 -3.31 12.32
N ILE A 866 -24.18 -2.55 13.41
CA ILE A 866 -25.03 -1.35 13.50
C ILE A 866 -24.37 -0.22 12.72
N GLY A 867 -25.08 0.32 11.72
CA GLY A 867 -24.56 1.32 10.78
C GLY A 867 -24.75 0.86 9.33
N ASP A 868 -24.05 1.51 8.38
CA ASP A 868 -24.03 1.10 6.97
C ASP A 868 -23.01 -0.04 6.68
N HIS A 869 -22.81 -0.90 7.69
CA HIS A 869 -21.88 -2.01 7.65
C HIS A 869 -22.59 -3.25 7.07
N ASN A 870 -22.62 -3.32 5.75
CA ASN A 870 -23.33 -4.37 5.00
C ASN A 870 -22.56 -5.71 4.89
N LEU A 871 -21.28 -5.72 5.29
CA LEU A 871 -20.39 -6.88 5.28
C LEU A 871 -20.06 -7.34 6.71
N VAL A 872 -19.74 -8.62 6.84
CA VAL A 872 -19.23 -9.28 8.03
C VAL A 872 -18.01 -10.10 7.63
N TYR A 873 -16.91 -9.93 8.36
CA TYR A 873 -15.72 -10.77 8.28
C TYR A 873 -15.57 -11.54 9.58
N LEU A 874 -15.23 -12.83 9.51
CA LEU A 874 -15.02 -13.71 10.66
C LEU A 874 -13.53 -14.01 10.84
N TYR A 875 -13.05 -13.95 12.07
CA TYR A 875 -11.66 -14.26 12.45
C TYR A 875 -11.68 -15.29 13.58
N CYS A 876 -10.75 -16.24 13.55
CA CYS A 876 -10.50 -17.16 14.65
C CYS A 876 -9.00 -17.24 14.95
N GLN A 877 -8.63 -17.00 16.20
CA GLN A 877 -7.35 -17.39 16.77
C GLN A 877 -7.44 -18.85 17.23
N ILE A 878 -6.49 -19.68 16.81
CA ILE A 878 -6.41 -21.10 17.15
C ILE A 878 -5.04 -21.45 17.73
N HIS A 879 -5.01 -22.42 18.63
CA HIS A 879 -3.78 -23.07 19.12
C HIS A 879 -3.92 -24.59 19.08
N LEU A 880 -2.78 -25.27 19.12
CA LEU A 880 -2.68 -26.72 19.07
C LEU A 880 -2.39 -27.27 20.46
N CYS A 881 -3.23 -28.19 20.94
CA CYS A 881 -3.06 -28.83 22.23
C CYS A 881 -2.71 -30.31 22.04
N ASP A 882 -1.66 -30.77 22.72
CA ASP A 882 -1.23 -32.17 22.69
C ASP A 882 -2.09 -33.02 23.63
N LEU A 883 -2.88 -33.93 23.03
CA LEU A 883 -3.81 -34.84 23.71
C LEU A 883 -3.11 -35.84 24.65
N LYS A 884 -1.79 -36.02 24.54
CA LYS A 884 -0.98 -36.84 25.45
C LYS A 884 -0.55 -36.08 26.71
N SER A 885 -0.62 -34.74 26.69
CA SER A 885 -0.12 -33.87 27.76
C SER A 885 -1.19 -33.39 28.75
N GLY A 886 -2.47 -33.36 28.37
CA GLY A 886 -3.55 -32.91 29.25
C GLY A 886 -4.94 -32.89 28.60
N SER A 887 -5.91 -32.30 29.31
CA SER A 887 -7.28 -32.13 28.81
C SER A 887 -7.39 -30.89 27.92
N CYS A 888 -7.43 -31.11 26.60
CA CYS A 888 -7.53 -30.03 25.61
C CYS A 888 -8.93 -29.39 25.48
N ALA A 889 -9.99 -30.04 25.96
CA ALA A 889 -11.35 -29.50 25.89
C ALA A 889 -11.59 -28.41 26.97
N PRO A 890 -12.07 -27.20 26.60
CA PRO A 890 -12.20 -26.07 27.52
C PRO A 890 -13.37 -26.22 28.49
N VAL A 891 -13.13 -25.99 29.79
CA VAL A 891 -14.13 -26.11 30.86
C VAL A 891 -14.76 -24.73 31.15
N CYS A 892 -15.91 -24.45 30.55
CA CYS A 892 -16.58 -23.15 30.64
C CYS A 892 -17.40 -22.95 31.94
N SER A 893 -16.72 -22.95 33.09
CA SER A 893 -17.29 -22.90 34.45
C SER A 893 -17.35 -21.51 35.11
N GLY A 894 -17.59 -20.45 34.31
CA GLY A 894 -18.03 -19.14 34.81
C GLY A 894 -16.99 -18.25 35.51
N ILE A 895 -15.80 -18.76 35.80
CA ILE A 895 -14.67 -18.03 36.38
C ILE A 895 -13.44 -18.21 35.47
N ARG A 896 -12.65 -17.14 35.27
CA ARG A 896 -11.46 -17.17 34.41
C ARG A 896 -10.40 -18.13 34.96
N SER A 897 -10.01 -19.14 34.18
CA SER A 897 -8.66 -19.73 34.25
C SER A 897 -8.36 -20.60 33.02
N LEU A 898 -7.40 -20.16 32.19
CA LEU A 898 -6.12 -20.85 32.04
C LEU A 898 -5.08 -19.90 31.42
N SER A 899 -3.79 -20.26 31.51
CA SER A 899 -2.66 -19.49 30.97
C SER A 899 -2.50 -19.72 29.46
N LEU A 900 -2.22 -18.65 28.70
CA LEU A 900 -1.74 -18.79 27.32
C LEU A 900 -0.34 -19.44 27.31
N GLY A 901 -0.13 -20.35 26.35
CA GLY A 901 1.18 -20.83 25.91
C GLY A 901 1.46 -20.36 24.47
N ASP A 902 2.70 -20.45 24.02
CA ASP A 902 3.18 -19.78 22.80
C ASP A 902 2.42 -20.09 21.50
N SER A 903 2.30 -19.05 20.66
CA SER A 903 1.76 -19.03 19.29
C SER A 903 0.25 -19.30 19.10
N ASP A 904 -0.54 -18.22 19.16
CA ASP A 904 -1.86 -18.15 18.52
C ASP A 904 -1.71 -17.97 17.00
N TYR A 905 -2.42 -18.77 16.20
CA TYR A 905 -2.49 -18.65 14.74
C TYR A 905 -3.84 -18.08 14.31
N SER A 906 -3.87 -17.10 13.40
CA SER A 906 -5.10 -16.51 12.89
C SER A 906 -5.57 -17.14 11.58
N LEU A 907 -6.89 -17.29 11.45
CA LEU A 907 -7.62 -17.67 10.25
C LEU A 907 -8.78 -16.69 10.04
N SER A 908 -9.14 -16.38 8.78
CA SER A 908 -10.15 -15.36 8.46
C SER A 908 -11.05 -15.71 7.27
N VAL A 909 -12.36 -15.57 7.40
CA VAL A 909 -13.35 -15.89 6.34
C VAL A 909 -14.35 -14.74 6.16
N GLY A 910 -14.43 -14.21 4.94
CA GLY A 910 -15.30 -13.10 4.55
C GLY A 910 -14.89 -12.54 3.18
N PRO A 911 -15.69 -11.65 2.56
CA PRO A 911 -16.91 -11.03 3.09
C PRO A 911 -18.15 -11.93 3.05
N ILE A 912 -18.91 -11.91 4.14
CA ILE A 912 -20.28 -12.44 4.21
C ILE A 912 -21.25 -11.24 4.27
N LYS A 913 -22.28 -11.23 3.44
CA LYS A 913 -23.18 -10.07 3.26
C LYS A 913 -24.60 -10.42 3.61
N ARG A 914 -25.25 -9.59 4.43
CA ARG A 914 -26.66 -9.81 4.79
C ARG A 914 -27.57 -9.31 3.68
N GLN A 915 -28.44 -10.20 3.17
CA GLN A 915 -29.46 -9.86 2.21
C GLN A 915 -30.66 -9.22 2.93
N ASP A 916 -30.64 -7.89 3.03
CA ASP A 916 -31.72 -7.11 3.65
C ASP A 916 -32.91 -6.95 2.68
N HIS A 917 -34.08 -7.47 3.06
CA HIS A 917 -35.33 -7.17 2.36
C HIS A 917 -35.79 -5.73 2.69
N LEU A 918 -35.62 -4.82 1.73
CA LEU A 918 -36.18 -3.47 1.80
C LEU A 918 -37.71 -3.52 1.75
N ILE A 919 -38.35 -3.40 2.91
CA ILE A 919 -39.77 -3.01 2.98
C ILE A 919 -39.85 -1.53 2.61
N SER A 920 -40.08 -1.25 1.33
CA SER A 920 -40.37 0.09 0.85
C SER A 920 -41.68 0.58 1.45
N GLY A 921 -41.60 1.45 2.45
CA GLY A 921 -42.73 2.28 2.87
C GLY A 921 -43.06 3.22 1.72
N THR A 922 -44.17 2.98 1.02
CA THR A 922 -44.56 3.76 -0.16
C THR A 922 -45.03 5.15 0.24
N ASP A 923 -44.19 6.16 0.06
CA ASP A 923 -44.62 7.55 0.11
C ASP A 923 -45.48 7.86 -1.14
N VAL A 924 -46.73 8.29 -0.92
CA VAL A 924 -47.78 8.22 -1.94
C VAL A 924 -47.82 9.47 -2.81
N THR A 925 -46.82 9.68 -3.66
CA THR A 925 -46.92 10.61 -4.80
C THR A 925 -46.32 10.06 -6.11
N ARG A 926 -47.08 10.23 -7.21
CA ARG A 926 -46.68 10.05 -8.63
C ARG A 926 -46.22 8.65 -9.09
N ALA A 927 -47.20 7.84 -9.52
CA ALA A 927 -46.94 6.67 -10.37
C ALA A 927 -46.59 7.07 -11.83
N PRO A 928 -45.77 6.27 -12.57
CA PRO A 928 -45.33 6.57 -13.93
C PRO A 928 -46.34 6.17 -15.02
N TRP A 929 -46.48 7.02 -16.04
CA TRP A 929 -47.48 6.95 -17.12
C TRP A 929 -47.13 5.97 -18.27
N ILE A 930 -46.73 4.72 -17.98
CA ILE A 930 -46.24 3.80 -19.04
C ILE A 930 -47.08 2.52 -19.20
N LEU A 931 -47.85 2.08 -18.20
CA LEU A 931 -48.64 0.83 -18.27
C LEU A 931 -50.13 1.02 -18.63
N LEU A 932 -50.56 2.21 -19.03
CA LEU A 932 -51.97 2.52 -19.35
C LEU A 932 -52.32 2.54 -20.86
N LEU A 933 -51.32 2.67 -21.76
CA LEU A 933 -51.59 2.68 -23.21
C LEU A 933 -51.84 1.28 -23.81
N SER A 934 -51.24 0.23 -23.26
CA SER A 934 -51.38 -1.14 -23.76
C SER A 934 -52.72 -1.79 -23.42
N ALA A 935 -53.33 -1.41 -22.29
CA ALA A 935 -54.64 -1.94 -21.87
C ALA A 935 -55.82 -1.28 -22.59
N LEU A 936 -55.71 0.00 -22.95
CA LEU A 936 -56.79 0.77 -23.60
C LEU A 936 -57.02 0.42 -25.08
N LEU A 937 -56.01 -0.13 -25.77
CA LEU A 937 -56.10 -0.54 -27.17
C LEU A 937 -56.78 -1.91 -27.38
N LEU A 938 -56.97 -2.71 -26.32
CA LEU A 938 -57.60 -4.04 -26.40
C LEU A 938 -59.09 -4.05 -26.00
N LEU A 939 -59.61 -2.96 -25.42
CA LEU A 939 -61.01 -2.82 -25.04
C LEU A 939 -61.83 -1.91 -25.97
N ALA A 940 -61.19 -1.23 -26.92
CA ALA A 940 -61.85 -0.31 -27.85
C ALA A 940 -62.48 -0.99 -29.09
N ASN A 941 -62.33 -2.31 -29.26
CA ASN A 941 -62.71 -3.03 -30.49
C ASN A 941 -64.04 -3.82 -30.39
N THR A 942 -64.78 -3.68 -29.28
CA THR A 942 -66.05 -4.40 -29.03
C THR A 942 -67.08 -3.54 -28.30
N LEU A 943 -67.53 -2.41 -28.87
CA LEU A 943 -68.84 -1.76 -28.58
C LEU A 943 -69.11 -0.48 -29.42
N ILE A 944 -69.06 -0.55 -30.75
CA ILE A 944 -69.91 0.30 -31.62
C ILE A 944 -70.49 -0.54 -32.76
N VAL A 945 -71.64 -1.15 -32.46
CA VAL A 945 -72.86 -1.15 -33.30
C VAL A 945 -73.98 -0.72 -32.37
#